data_AF-E4WZT4-F1
#
_entry.id   AF-E4WZT4-F1
#
_cell.length_a   1.000
_cell.length_b   1.000
_cell.length_c   1.000
_cell.angle_alpha   90.00
_cell.angle_beta   90.00
_cell.angle_gamma   90.00
#
_symmetry.space_group_name_H-M   'P 1'
#
loop_
_entity.id
_entity.type
_entity.pdbx_description
1 polymer ?
#
loop_
_entity_poly.entity_id
_entity_poly.type
_entity_poly.pdbx_seq_one_letter_code
_entity_poly.pdbx_strand_id
1 'polypeptide(L)'
;MLLNLRDLMEPLRRRIEDPQKQKNLILFIVSTALLLDNMLFMVIVPIITPILARGLDALNTYRKNEAKNMPCSLNMLFRKIWQPKKGSEDISIGILFASKAIVQLIANTVTGSFIDRIGYELPLLMGLSVMFVSTLLFAIFTSYGGLFFARSVQGLGSALADTAALGLVADRFTVDEERQRALGIALAFISFGSLVAPPFGGFFFQYFGHSVPFILLALMCLCDAFLIGMIAAKKAEDDVARENKPVGTPMWKLMSDPYIAIIAGALVVANIPLAFLEPTISKWMEDVMDATPFQKGFVWFPAFIPHVCGVMICVALANKYFRFQWFYGAVGLAFIAISTAFLPECRTYGQVTVPLGLMCFGIALVDTALLPTLAFIVDTRHASVYGSVYAIADISYSFSYALGPIVAGNIVEKFGFITLNLGMGAVSILYVPMLILLRGVYDRQVDKSERIGLIEQDELELNHESSFGGGYGTASVAAVDLPIENTEPSDNRSSIKDCRIQTVQSARQVPLLPVPKISETIERYLQALKPLIPDFQYEKVAQYAEEFLQKTANKLKILLEARARTRVNWVTDWWLNDMYFEQNAPLPIKSNPGMLVHRNYSRSRSENVTLIASIIKSTLRYKTKVENNELHETSGGQLSGSHLCMNQYRNLFTRYRRPGNSRDHHVIRKSDFFLIMRNGTFYKPDVNDLEAQIFAIVTKSTPQKNVGILTTCARRDWNILRSKIEEISSINGALLKLIQNAAFIVNLDQAGDDSPIEQFLHGGKFANNRWFDCTLQLIINDDGDFGICYEHSVCEGIPVVQLAAEIKRAIIQNPTKDKYYYGNSPLEPLFFRTSHELDSLITRQINVHRGHQERLDLIVFKFEKFGKSFIKKQNMSPDAFLQVALQCAYHRIYCRLPCSYESGSIRRFRNGRVDNIRASTIPALQLCRHLSEFYLSREECKSSLSTNSMDYLRKAVRFQTTITQQAITGKGLDNHLLALLNTLREVSLPIPELFTDNSFKTFNHFELSTSQIPTISRDIYMCYGPVVDDGYGCSYNPQKDCIVFCISSFKDCDATSSERFRRALAESLETLMDVCTQFNSKRSNSADKEQIRSDVFGSSRRVRCNSQVDELDDLALESRRSTFKRAQTEDKFRL
;
A
#
# COMPACT_ATOMS: atom_id res chain seq x y z
N MET A 1 8.17 48.03 14.52
CA MET A 1 6.93 47.32 14.14
C MET A 1 7.31 45.95 13.59
N LEU A 2 7.71 45.03 14.48
CA LEU A 2 8.08 43.66 14.12
C LEU A 2 6.77 42.89 13.96
N LEU A 3 6.27 42.77 12.73
CA LEU A 3 5.22 41.79 12.42
C LEU A 3 5.73 40.42 12.85
N ASN A 4 5.03 39.77 13.78
CA ASN A 4 5.33 38.40 14.18
C ASN A 4 5.36 37.53 12.92
N LEU A 5 6.52 36.95 12.62
CA LEU A 5 6.69 36.01 11.50
C LEU A 5 5.66 34.88 11.54
N ARG A 6 5.14 34.55 12.74
CA ARG A 6 4.06 33.60 12.96
C ARG A 6 2.75 33.97 12.27
N ASP A 7 2.36 35.24 12.31
CA ASP A 7 1.08 35.72 11.79
C ASP A 7 1.10 35.81 10.25
N LEU A 8 2.27 36.11 9.67
CA LEU A 8 2.47 36.07 8.21
C LEU A 8 2.46 34.64 7.64
N MET A 9 2.85 33.66 8.46
CA MET A 9 3.01 32.25 8.06
C MET A 9 1.76 31.41 8.28
N GLU A 10 0.78 31.92 9.03
CA GLU A 10 -0.47 31.22 9.34
C GLU A 10 -1.35 30.89 8.12
N PRO A 11 -1.52 31.79 7.12
CA PRO A 11 -2.26 31.48 5.90
C PRO A 11 -1.60 30.37 5.08
N LEU A 12 -0.26 30.38 5.02
CA LEU A 12 0.53 29.36 4.34
C LEU A 12 0.40 28.02 5.05
N ARG A 13 0.45 28.01 6.39
CA ARG A 13 0.26 26.81 7.22
C ARG A 13 -1.12 26.19 7.01
N ARG A 14 -2.19 26.99 6.94
CA ARG A 14 -3.56 26.53 6.64
C ARG A 14 -3.67 25.93 5.23
N ARG A 15 -2.95 26.47 4.23
CA ARG A 15 -2.91 25.88 2.87
C ARG A 15 -2.15 24.54 2.83
N ILE A 16 -1.15 24.36 3.67
CA ILE A 16 -0.39 23.10 3.80
C ILE A 16 -1.23 22.00 4.51
N GLU A 17 -2.22 22.38 5.32
CA GLU A 17 -3.12 21.44 6.03
C GLU A 17 -4.26 20.90 5.17
N ASP A 18 -4.66 21.63 4.14
CA ASP A 18 -5.72 21.26 3.20
C ASP A 18 -5.15 20.37 2.06
N PRO A 19 -5.57 19.09 1.93
CA PRO A 19 -5.00 18.15 0.95
C PRO A 19 -5.07 18.63 -0.50
N GLN A 20 -6.12 19.34 -0.90
CA GLN A 20 -6.29 19.80 -2.28
C GLN A 20 -5.41 21.03 -2.55
N LYS A 21 -5.31 21.96 -1.59
CA LYS A 21 -4.42 23.12 -1.71
C LYS A 21 -2.95 22.72 -1.64
N GLN A 22 -2.63 21.67 -0.90
CA GLN A 22 -1.29 21.09 -0.86
C GLN A 22 -0.88 20.54 -2.24
N LYS A 23 -1.76 19.82 -2.96
CA LYS A 23 -1.48 19.35 -4.34
C LYS A 23 -1.14 20.51 -5.28
N ASN A 24 -1.93 21.58 -5.25
CA ASN A 24 -1.70 22.76 -6.10
C ASN A 24 -0.40 23.49 -5.73
N LEU A 25 -0.08 23.58 -4.44
CA LEU A 25 1.17 24.17 -3.97
C LEU A 25 2.39 23.35 -4.42
N ILE A 26 2.31 22.01 -4.33
CA ILE A 26 3.37 21.11 -4.82
C ILE A 26 3.57 21.28 -6.32
N LEU A 27 2.50 21.34 -7.10
CA LEU A 27 2.58 21.57 -8.55
C LEU A 27 3.25 22.91 -8.88
N PHE A 28 2.93 23.97 -8.12
CA PHE A 28 3.57 25.28 -8.28
C PHE A 28 5.07 25.25 -7.97
N ILE A 29 5.47 24.60 -6.88
CA ILE A 29 6.89 24.44 -6.49
C ILE A 29 7.64 23.66 -7.58
N VAL A 30 7.12 22.50 -7.98
CA VAL A 30 7.76 21.67 -9.01
C VAL A 30 7.88 22.42 -10.34
N SER A 31 6.82 23.11 -10.77
CA SER A 31 6.85 23.89 -12.01
C SER A 31 7.88 25.03 -11.95
N THR A 32 8.03 25.64 -10.77
CA THR A 32 9.03 26.70 -10.53
C THR A 32 10.45 26.15 -10.56
N ALA A 33 10.71 25.02 -9.89
CA ALA A 33 12.00 24.35 -9.90
C ALA A 33 12.47 24.00 -11.33
N LEU A 34 11.59 23.37 -12.12
CA LEU A 34 11.87 22.99 -13.51
C LEU A 34 12.08 24.22 -14.42
N LEU A 35 11.32 25.28 -14.21
CA LEU A 35 11.52 26.57 -14.89
C LEU A 35 12.90 27.15 -14.56
N LEU A 36 13.30 27.15 -13.29
CA LEU A 36 14.56 27.74 -12.84
C LEU A 36 15.77 27.01 -13.42
N ASP A 37 15.77 25.68 -13.49
CA ASP A 37 16.90 24.96 -14.09
C ASP A 37 17.08 25.27 -15.58
N ASN A 38 15.96 25.31 -16.30
CA ASN A 38 15.96 25.63 -17.73
C ASN A 38 16.27 27.10 -18.00
N MET A 39 15.86 28.00 -17.11
CA MET A 39 16.30 29.39 -17.16
C MET A 39 17.82 29.50 -16.96
N LEU A 40 18.37 28.84 -15.94
CA LEU A 40 19.81 28.86 -15.65
C LEU A 40 20.63 28.19 -16.75
N PHE A 41 20.08 27.19 -17.43
CA PHE A 41 20.69 26.57 -18.61
C PHE A 41 20.91 27.61 -19.72
N MET A 42 19.85 28.34 -20.10
CA MET A 42 19.88 29.25 -21.26
C MET A 42 20.38 30.67 -20.97
N VAL A 43 20.27 31.16 -19.73
CA VAL A 43 20.63 32.55 -19.37
C VAL A 43 22.11 32.86 -19.58
N ILE A 44 22.97 31.84 -19.56
CA ILE A 44 24.42 32.03 -19.69
C ILE A 44 24.85 32.35 -21.11
N VAL A 45 24.07 31.94 -22.10
CA VAL A 45 24.41 32.05 -23.53
C VAL A 45 24.76 33.50 -23.89
N PRO A 46 23.93 34.52 -23.57
CA PRO A 46 24.29 35.92 -23.84
C PRO A 46 25.41 36.47 -22.95
N ILE A 47 25.76 35.82 -21.83
CA ILE A 47 26.67 36.35 -20.81
C ILE A 47 28.11 35.82 -20.97
N ILE A 48 28.30 34.57 -21.41
CA ILE A 48 29.61 33.90 -21.41
C ILE A 48 30.56 34.43 -22.48
N THR A 49 30.05 34.69 -23.68
CA THR A 49 30.86 35.12 -24.83
C THR A 49 31.56 36.46 -24.57
N PRO A 50 30.88 37.50 -24.02
CA PRO A 50 31.53 38.74 -23.61
C PRO A 50 32.56 38.58 -22.48
N ILE A 51 32.32 37.68 -21.51
CA ILE A 51 33.23 37.47 -20.37
C ILE A 51 34.54 36.83 -20.84
N LEU A 52 34.46 35.80 -21.68
CA LEU A 52 35.64 35.12 -22.24
C LEU A 52 36.44 36.05 -23.17
N ALA A 53 35.76 36.84 -23.99
CA ALA A 53 36.41 37.84 -24.85
C ALA A 53 37.19 38.89 -24.03
N ARG A 54 36.60 39.44 -22.96
CA ARG A 54 37.28 40.41 -22.07
C ARG A 54 38.46 39.81 -21.30
N GLY A 55 38.36 38.55 -20.89
CA GLY A 55 39.47 37.83 -20.22
C GLY A 55 40.67 37.58 -21.12
N LEU A 56 40.42 37.24 -22.40
CA LEU A 56 41.44 37.07 -23.43
C LEU A 56 42.09 38.41 -23.83
N ASP A 57 41.33 39.50 -23.92
CA ASP A 57 41.88 40.83 -24.19
C ASP A 57 42.78 41.34 -23.04
N ALA A 58 42.40 41.08 -21.79
CA ALA A 58 43.24 41.41 -20.63
C ALA A 58 44.56 40.61 -20.61
N LEU A 59 44.50 39.30 -20.91
CA LEU A 59 45.68 38.44 -21.07
C LEU A 59 46.56 38.86 -22.26
N ASN A 60 45.97 39.22 -23.39
CA ASN A 60 46.71 39.70 -24.57
C ASN A 60 47.38 41.06 -24.32
N THR A 61 46.77 41.92 -23.51
CA THR A 61 47.33 43.22 -23.11
C THR A 61 48.49 43.05 -22.12
N TYR A 62 48.36 42.11 -21.17
CA TYR A 62 49.45 41.71 -20.27
C TYR A 62 50.63 41.07 -21.05
N ARG A 63 50.32 40.18 -22.00
CA ARG A 63 51.29 39.46 -22.85
C ARG A 63 52.03 40.37 -23.83
N LYS A 64 51.39 41.44 -24.33
CA LYS A 64 52.05 42.49 -25.13
C LYS A 64 53.09 43.28 -24.33
N ASN A 65 52.90 43.43 -23.03
CA ASN A 65 53.86 44.12 -22.16
C ASN A 65 55.08 43.25 -21.83
N GLU A 66 54.92 41.92 -21.68
CA GLU A 66 56.04 41.00 -21.45
C GLU A 66 56.81 40.60 -22.73
N ALA A 67 56.18 40.63 -23.91
CA ALA A 67 56.82 40.29 -25.19
C ALA A 67 57.96 41.26 -25.60
N LYS A 68 58.11 42.40 -24.93
CA LYS A 68 59.25 43.34 -25.14
C LYS A 68 60.57 42.84 -24.55
N ASN A 69 60.55 41.86 -23.64
CA ASN A 69 61.74 41.44 -22.87
C ASN A 69 62.23 40.00 -23.17
N MET A 70 61.75 39.35 -24.25
CA MET A 70 62.06 37.94 -24.52
C MET A 70 62.97 37.74 -25.76
N PRO A 71 64.03 36.89 -25.68
CA PRO A 71 64.94 36.66 -26.81
C PRO A 71 64.27 36.01 -28.02
N CYS A 72 64.71 36.41 -29.23
CA CYS A 72 64.03 36.20 -30.51
C CYS A 72 63.81 34.72 -30.89
N SER A 73 64.70 33.81 -30.48
CA SER A 73 64.60 32.37 -30.75
C SER A 73 63.49 31.69 -29.92
N LEU A 74 63.34 32.09 -28.65
CA LEU A 74 62.24 31.63 -27.80
C LEU A 74 60.91 32.21 -28.28
N ASN A 75 60.91 33.46 -28.74
CA ASN A 75 59.71 34.13 -29.25
C ASN A 75 59.21 33.48 -30.57
N MET A 76 60.11 32.97 -31.42
CA MET A 76 59.75 32.17 -32.60
C MET A 76 59.21 30.78 -32.23
N LEU A 77 59.84 30.07 -31.29
CA LEU A 77 59.37 28.76 -30.82
C LEU A 77 57.99 28.90 -30.14
N PHE A 78 57.81 29.93 -29.31
CA PHE A 78 56.53 30.26 -28.69
C PHE A 78 55.46 30.65 -29.71
N ARG A 79 55.81 31.44 -30.74
CA ARG A 79 54.87 31.74 -31.84
C ARG A 79 54.43 30.50 -32.62
N LYS A 80 55.27 29.47 -32.70
CA LYS A 80 54.99 28.23 -33.42
C LYS A 80 54.17 27.23 -32.58
N ILE A 81 54.31 27.26 -31.25
CA ILE A 81 53.57 26.41 -30.30
C ILE A 81 52.22 27.03 -29.90
N TRP A 82 52.10 28.36 -29.90
CA TRP A 82 50.95 29.11 -29.35
C TRP A 82 50.32 30.09 -30.34
N GLN A 83 50.16 29.71 -31.61
CA GLN A 83 49.13 30.38 -32.41
C GLN A 83 47.74 29.92 -31.91
N PRO A 84 46.85 30.83 -31.50
CA PRO A 84 45.45 30.46 -31.33
C PRO A 84 44.94 30.07 -32.72
N LYS A 85 44.74 28.75 -32.94
CA LYS A 85 43.91 28.31 -34.06
C LYS A 85 42.54 28.91 -33.83
N LYS A 86 42.12 29.81 -34.73
CA LYS A 86 40.73 30.27 -34.85
C LYS A 86 39.86 29.01 -34.95
N GLY A 87 39.22 28.62 -33.84
CA GLY A 87 38.56 27.31 -33.67
C GLY A 87 38.69 26.67 -32.28
N SER A 88 39.64 27.07 -31.42
CA SER A 88 39.75 26.53 -30.04
C SER A 88 38.74 27.13 -29.05
N GLU A 89 38.21 28.32 -29.34
CA GLU A 89 37.23 29.02 -28.50
C GLU A 89 35.86 28.33 -28.55
N ASP A 90 35.38 27.98 -29.75
CA ASP A 90 34.12 27.26 -29.97
C ASP A 90 34.11 25.89 -29.26
N ILE A 91 35.25 25.18 -29.29
CA ILE A 91 35.43 23.91 -28.58
C ILE A 91 35.37 24.09 -27.06
N SER A 92 36.01 25.15 -26.55
CA SER A 92 36.05 25.43 -25.10
C SER A 92 34.66 25.81 -24.58
N ILE A 93 33.89 26.58 -25.36
CA ILE A 93 32.49 26.91 -25.07
C ILE A 93 31.62 25.65 -25.15
N GLY A 94 31.80 24.82 -26.18
CA GLY A 94 31.08 23.54 -26.32
C GLY A 94 31.32 22.58 -25.15
N ILE A 95 32.56 22.42 -24.70
CA ILE A 95 32.93 21.62 -23.51
C ILE A 95 32.29 22.20 -22.23
N LEU A 96 32.25 23.53 -22.11
CA LEU A 96 31.63 24.20 -20.98
C LEU A 96 30.12 23.91 -20.91
N PHE A 97 29.41 23.97 -22.04
CA PHE A 97 27.99 23.61 -22.09
C PHE A 97 27.75 22.12 -21.83
N ALA A 98 28.57 21.24 -22.40
CA ALA A 98 28.48 19.79 -22.19
C ALA A 98 28.75 19.37 -20.73
N SER A 99 29.55 20.15 -19.97
CA SER A 99 29.92 19.81 -18.59
C SER A 99 28.73 19.62 -17.65
N LYS A 100 27.66 20.43 -17.78
CA LYS A 100 26.41 20.27 -17.02
C LYS A 100 25.80 18.89 -17.30
N ALA A 101 25.60 18.59 -18.58
CA ALA A 101 24.94 17.37 -19.03
C ALA A 101 25.75 16.11 -18.69
N ILE A 102 27.08 16.16 -18.76
CA ILE A 102 27.96 15.04 -18.37
C ILE A 102 27.83 14.74 -16.88
N VAL A 103 27.88 15.77 -16.03
CA VAL A 103 27.73 15.57 -14.57
C VAL A 103 26.33 15.09 -14.23
N GLN A 104 25.30 15.65 -14.87
CA GLN A 104 23.91 15.23 -14.69
C GLN A 104 23.70 13.76 -15.11
N LEU A 105 24.29 13.34 -16.24
CA LEU A 105 24.27 11.95 -16.71
C LEU A 105 24.89 10.98 -15.69
N ILE A 106 26.04 11.33 -15.11
CA ILE A 106 26.72 10.49 -14.10
C ILE A 106 25.91 10.47 -12.80
N ALA A 107 25.46 11.64 -12.33
CA ALA A 107 24.70 11.78 -11.09
C ALA A 107 23.39 10.97 -11.14
N ASN A 108 22.68 11.01 -12.26
CA ASN A 108 21.39 10.33 -12.41
C ASN A 108 21.44 8.80 -12.26
N THR A 109 22.60 8.19 -12.45
CA THR A 109 22.79 6.75 -12.17
C THR A 109 22.59 6.39 -10.71
N VAL A 110 22.77 7.37 -9.81
CA VAL A 110 22.67 7.20 -8.36
C VAL A 110 21.45 7.93 -7.79
N THR A 111 21.10 9.12 -8.32
CA THR A 111 20.01 9.94 -7.76
C THR A 111 18.68 9.20 -7.77
N GLY A 112 18.35 8.43 -8.82
CA GLY A 112 17.10 7.67 -8.88
C GLY A 112 16.92 6.71 -7.70
N SER A 113 17.96 5.90 -7.41
CA SER A 113 17.95 4.97 -6.27
C SER A 113 18.01 5.69 -4.91
N PHE A 114 18.62 6.86 -4.86
CA PHE A 114 18.69 7.71 -3.66
C PHE A 114 17.34 8.35 -3.32
N ILE A 115 16.67 8.91 -4.32
CA ILE A 115 15.33 9.52 -4.22
C ILE A 115 14.30 8.46 -3.81
N ASP A 116 14.37 7.28 -4.40
CA ASP A 116 13.47 6.17 -4.09
C ASP A 116 13.57 5.73 -2.61
N ARG A 117 14.73 5.92 -1.96
CA ARG A 117 14.96 5.56 -0.55
C ARG A 117 14.57 6.66 0.43
N ILE A 118 14.86 7.91 0.11
CA ILE A 118 14.72 9.05 1.05
C ILE A 118 13.37 9.77 0.88
N GLY A 119 12.68 9.55 -0.24
CA GLY A 119 11.50 10.31 -0.65
C GLY A 119 11.87 11.48 -1.55
N TYR A 120 10.88 12.16 -2.10
CA TYR A 120 11.09 13.17 -3.15
C TYR A 120 11.37 14.57 -2.60
N GLU A 121 10.79 14.94 -1.46
CA GLU A 121 10.82 16.31 -0.96
C GLU A 121 12.23 16.76 -0.50
N LEU A 122 13.01 15.87 0.12
CA LEU A 122 14.36 16.19 0.60
C LEU A 122 15.41 16.27 -0.53
N PRO A 123 15.47 15.33 -1.49
CA PRO A 123 16.32 15.47 -2.67
C PRO A 123 15.99 16.69 -3.52
N LEU A 124 14.71 17.06 -3.65
CA LEU A 124 14.32 18.30 -4.33
C LEU A 124 14.89 19.54 -3.62
N LEU A 125 14.79 19.58 -2.28
CA LEU A 125 15.41 20.63 -1.47
C LEU A 125 16.94 20.68 -1.65
N MET A 126 17.60 19.52 -1.66
CA MET A 126 19.04 19.42 -1.89
C MET A 126 19.42 19.93 -3.28
N GLY A 127 18.67 19.53 -4.32
CA GLY A 127 18.88 19.97 -5.70
C GLY A 127 18.76 21.48 -5.84
N LEU A 128 17.67 22.07 -5.34
CA LEU A 128 17.47 23.53 -5.34
C LEU A 128 18.56 24.28 -4.56
N SER A 129 19.03 23.71 -3.45
CA SER A 129 20.13 24.29 -2.66
C SER A 129 21.47 24.26 -3.41
N VAL A 130 21.76 23.15 -4.12
CA VAL A 130 22.96 23.05 -4.97
C VAL A 130 22.87 24.00 -6.16
N MET A 131 21.70 24.12 -6.79
CA MET A 131 21.46 25.09 -7.86
C MET A 131 21.59 26.53 -7.39
N PHE A 132 21.12 26.86 -6.18
CA PHE A 132 21.35 28.16 -5.55
C PHE A 132 22.84 28.48 -5.43
N VAL A 133 23.63 27.53 -4.90
CA VAL A 133 25.08 27.70 -4.74
C VAL A 133 25.77 27.83 -6.11
N SER A 134 25.46 26.97 -7.08
CA SER A 134 26.07 27.07 -8.42
C SER A 134 25.75 28.39 -9.10
N THR A 135 24.52 28.89 -8.92
CA THR A 135 24.09 30.17 -9.47
C THR A 135 24.85 31.34 -8.83
N LEU A 136 25.08 31.30 -7.52
CA LEU A 136 25.89 32.29 -6.84
C LEU A 136 27.36 32.24 -7.31
N LEU A 137 27.90 31.04 -7.58
CA LEU A 137 29.24 30.88 -8.14
C LEU A 137 29.36 31.53 -9.52
N PHE A 138 28.32 31.47 -10.38
CA PHE A 138 28.31 32.19 -11.66
C PHE A 138 28.31 33.71 -11.51
N ALA A 139 27.74 34.24 -10.43
CA ALA A 139 27.75 35.68 -10.17
C ALA A 139 29.15 36.19 -9.77
N ILE A 140 30.00 35.31 -9.22
CA ILE A 140 31.32 35.64 -8.65
C ILE A 140 32.46 35.30 -9.62
N PHE A 141 32.39 34.15 -10.27
CA PHE A 141 33.50 33.67 -11.10
C PHE A 141 33.51 34.30 -12.50
N THR A 142 34.67 34.80 -12.87
CA THR A 142 34.95 35.39 -14.20
C THR A 142 35.97 34.57 -15.00
N SER A 143 36.58 33.54 -14.39
CA SER A 143 37.54 32.65 -15.05
C SER A 143 36.85 31.44 -15.69
N TYR A 144 37.40 30.95 -16.81
CA TYR A 144 36.86 29.76 -17.49
C TYR A 144 36.76 28.55 -16.55
N GLY A 145 37.81 28.29 -15.75
CA GLY A 145 37.82 27.18 -14.78
C GLY A 145 36.75 27.33 -13.68
N GLY A 146 36.52 28.56 -13.19
CA GLY A 146 35.46 28.83 -12.21
C GLY A 146 34.07 28.63 -12.82
N LEU A 147 33.84 29.10 -14.04
CA LEU A 147 32.58 28.92 -14.77
C LEU A 147 32.32 27.44 -15.10
N PHE A 148 33.36 26.68 -15.45
CA PHE A 148 33.28 25.24 -15.66
C PHE A 148 32.90 24.48 -14.38
N PHE A 149 33.52 24.85 -13.26
CA PHE A 149 33.18 24.28 -11.96
C PHE A 149 31.73 24.61 -11.57
N ALA A 150 31.30 25.87 -11.71
CA ALA A 150 29.92 26.28 -11.44
C ALA A 150 28.91 25.52 -12.32
N ARG A 151 29.21 25.30 -13.62
CA ARG A 151 28.36 24.50 -14.51
C ARG A 151 28.27 23.04 -14.11
N SER A 152 29.40 22.46 -13.71
CA SER A 152 29.46 21.07 -13.24
C SER A 152 28.63 20.88 -11.97
N VAL A 153 28.74 21.79 -10.99
CA VAL A 153 27.94 21.77 -9.77
C VAL A 153 26.45 21.94 -10.08
N GLN A 154 26.10 22.79 -11.05
CA GLN A 154 24.71 22.92 -11.48
C GLN A 154 24.15 21.58 -11.99
N GLY A 155 24.92 20.83 -12.81
CA GLY A 155 24.48 19.51 -13.31
C GLY A 155 24.13 18.51 -12.20
N LEU A 156 24.85 18.56 -11.07
CA LEU A 156 24.50 17.77 -9.88
C LEU A 156 23.20 18.26 -9.21
N GLY A 157 22.99 19.57 -9.16
CA GLY A 157 21.77 20.18 -8.66
C GLY A 157 20.55 19.80 -9.49
N SER A 158 20.64 19.91 -10.82
CA SER A 158 19.59 19.55 -11.78
C SER A 158 19.23 18.06 -11.68
N ALA A 159 20.22 17.17 -11.58
CA ALA A 159 20.00 15.73 -11.39
C ALA A 159 19.15 15.37 -10.16
N LEU A 160 19.30 16.13 -9.07
CA LEU A 160 18.50 15.93 -7.86
C LEU A 160 17.15 16.63 -7.94
N ALA A 161 17.11 17.85 -8.50
CA ALA A 161 15.89 18.65 -8.59
C ALA A 161 14.89 18.07 -9.61
N ASP A 162 15.31 17.83 -10.85
CA ASP A 162 14.43 17.45 -11.96
C ASP A 162 13.80 16.07 -11.72
N THR A 163 14.64 15.07 -11.39
CA THR A 163 14.20 13.70 -11.10
C THR A 163 13.24 13.68 -9.90
N ALA A 164 13.54 14.42 -8.83
CA ALA A 164 12.69 14.45 -7.65
C ALA A 164 11.38 15.22 -7.90
N ALA A 165 11.42 16.29 -8.70
CA ALA A 165 10.26 17.10 -9.03
C ALA A 165 9.23 16.32 -9.87
N LEU A 166 9.66 15.68 -10.96
CA LEU A 166 8.80 14.83 -11.79
C LEU A 166 8.27 13.61 -11.02
N GLY A 167 9.14 12.98 -10.22
CA GLY A 167 8.75 11.88 -9.33
C GLY A 167 7.72 12.30 -8.27
N LEU A 168 7.85 13.50 -7.69
CA LEU A 168 6.89 14.04 -6.72
C LEU A 168 5.52 14.30 -7.34
N VAL A 169 5.46 14.83 -8.57
CA VAL A 169 4.19 15.00 -9.28
C VAL A 169 3.54 13.65 -9.56
N ALA A 170 4.30 12.68 -10.09
CA ALA A 170 3.76 11.35 -10.36
C ALA A 170 3.29 10.59 -9.11
N ASP A 171 3.96 10.78 -7.96
CA ASP A 171 3.57 10.19 -6.67
C ASP A 171 2.32 10.85 -6.07
N ARG A 172 2.14 12.17 -6.24
CA ARG A 172 1.03 12.92 -5.63
C ARG A 172 -0.26 12.92 -6.45
N PHE A 173 -0.15 12.80 -7.76
CA PHE A 173 -1.29 12.70 -8.68
C PHE A 173 -1.44 11.24 -9.10
N THR A 174 -2.29 10.48 -8.39
CA THR A 174 -2.43 9.02 -8.59
C THR A 174 -3.42 8.64 -9.68
N VAL A 175 -4.28 9.57 -10.10
CA VAL A 175 -5.26 9.36 -11.18
C VAL A 175 -4.59 9.68 -12.50
N ASP A 176 -4.65 8.78 -13.49
CA ASP A 176 -3.94 8.91 -14.78
C ASP A 176 -4.22 10.24 -15.50
N GLU A 177 -5.49 10.66 -15.57
CA GLU A 177 -5.89 11.92 -16.20
C GLU A 177 -5.36 13.15 -15.43
N GLU A 178 -5.46 13.15 -14.09
CA GLU A 178 -4.94 14.24 -13.27
C GLU A 178 -3.41 14.32 -13.35
N ARG A 179 -2.74 13.16 -13.37
CA ARG A 179 -1.29 13.01 -13.48
C ARG A 179 -0.78 13.54 -14.81
N GLN A 180 -1.42 13.15 -15.91
CA GLN A 180 -1.06 13.60 -17.24
C GLN A 180 -1.22 15.11 -17.38
N ARG A 181 -2.31 15.67 -16.85
CA ARG A 181 -2.50 17.13 -16.81
C ARG A 181 -1.44 17.84 -15.97
N ALA A 182 -1.12 17.32 -14.79
CA ALA A 182 -0.13 17.90 -13.90
C ALA A 182 1.29 17.85 -14.49
N LEU A 183 1.69 16.72 -15.08
CA LEU A 183 2.96 16.59 -15.80
C LEU A 183 3.01 17.51 -17.02
N GLY A 184 1.92 17.62 -17.79
CA GLY A 184 1.85 18.54 -18.92
C GLY A 184 2.06 20.01 -18.53
N ILE A 185 1.51 20.44 -17.39
CA ILE A 185 1.74 21.79 -16.83
C ILE A 185 3.21 21.96 -16.45
N ALA A 186 3.80 20.99 -15.74
CA ALA A 186 5.20 21.03 -15.33
C ALA A 186 6.16 21.11 -16.55
N LEU A 187 5.89 20.35 -17.61
CA LEU A 187 6.67 20.36 -18.85
C LEU A 187 6.54 21.69 -19.62
N ALA A 188 5.36 22.33 -19.61
CA ALA A 188 5.21 23.64 -20.23
C ALA A 188 6.10 24.71 -19.57
N PHE A 189 6.38 24.57 -18.27
CA PHE A 189 7.27 25.48 -17.53
C PHE A 189 8.75 25.29 -17.87
N ILE A 190 9.17 24.07 -18.24
CA ILE A 190 10.52 23.81 -18.80
C ILE A 190 10.71 24.67 -20.05
N SER A 191 9.78 24.56 -21.00
CA SER A 191 9.83 25.29 -22.27
C SER A 191 9.76 26.81 -22.07
N PHE A 192 8.92 27.25 -21.14
CA PHE A 192 8.81 28.67 -20.79
C PHE A 192 10.10 29.20 -20.17
N GLY A 193 10.79 28.41 -19.34
CA GLY A 193 12.09 28.76 -18.78
C GLY A 193 13.14 29.00 -19.86
N SER A 194 13.26 28.08 -20.82
CA SER A 194 14.18 28.21 -21.96
C SER A 194 13.86 29.41 -22.85
N LEU A 195 12.57 29.72 -23.05
CA LEU A 195 12.10 30.86 -23.85
C LEU A 195 12.46 32.21 -23.22
N VAL A 196 12.23 32.36 -21.92
CA VAL A 196 12.38 33.64 -21.21
C VAL A 196 13.84 33.91 -20.82
N ALA A 197 14.67 32.88 -20.71
CA ALA A 197 16.04 33.02 -20.20
C ALA A 197 16.97 33.92 -21.02
N PRO A 198 17.09 33.79 -22.37
CA PRO A 198 18.01 34.63 -23.13
C PRO A 198 17.63 36.13 -23.09
N PRO A 199 16.35 36.53 -23.28
CA PRO A 199 15.93 37.92 -23.07
C PRO A 199 16.17 38.42 -21.65
N PHE A 200 15.87 37.59 -20.64
CA PHE A 200 16.12 37.91 -19.23
C PHE A 200 17.62 38.16 -18.97
N GLY A 201 18.48 37.23 -19.38
CA GLY A 201 19.93 37.33 -19.22
C GLY A 201 20.53 38.52 -19.93
N GLY A 202 20.15 38.74 -21.20
CA GLY A 202 20.63 39.86 -22.01
C GLY A 202 20.24 41.22 -21.45
N PHE A 203 18.97 41.41 -21.09
CA PHE A 203 18.47 42.66 -20.51
C PHE A 203 19.21 43.01 -19.22
N PHE A 204 19.23 42.09 -18.25
CA PHE A 204 19.87 42.37 -16.96
C PHE A 204 21.39 42.51 -17.07
N PHE A 205 22.04 41.76 -17.96
CA PHE A 205 23.47 41.91 -18.23
C PHE A 205 23.81 43.30 -18.78
N GLN A 206 23.02 43.82 -19.72
CA GLN A 206 23.29 45.11 -20.37
C GLN A 206 23.14 46.30 -19.41
N TYR A 207 22.09 46.30 -18.58
CA TYR A 207 21.77 47.43 -17.71
C TYR A 207 22.42 47.37 -16.33
N PHE A 208 22.65 46.16 -15.79
CA PHE A 208 23.05 45.99 -14.39
C PHE A 208 24.33 45.15 -14.21
N GLY A 209 24.94 44.68 -15.30
CA GLY A 209 26.17 43.91 -15.30
C GLY A 209 25.97 42.41 -15.08
N HIS A 210 27.07 41.66 -15.18
CA HIS A 210 27.04 40.20 -15.31
C HIS A 210 26.53 39.43 -14.09
N SER A 211 26.70 39.96 -12.87
CA SER A 211 26.34 39.25 -11.65
C SER A 211 24.84 39.28 -11.33
N VAL A 212 24.10 40.29 -11.82
CA VAL A 212 22.70 40.56 -11.44
C VAL A 212 21.71 39.49 -11.94
N PRO A 213 21.75 39.01 -13.20
CA PRO A 213 20.88 37.93 -13.66
C PRO A 213 20.97 36.68 -12.77
N PHE A 214 22.19 36.33 -12.36
CA PHE A 214 22.43 35.16 -11.51
C PHE A 214 21.96 35.39 -10.07
N ILE A 215 22.17 36.56 -9.48
CA ILE A 215 21.67 36.87 -8.13
C ILE A 215 20.14 36.76 -8.06
N LEU A 216 19.43 37.27 -9.07
CA LEU A 216 17.96 37.17 -9.13
C LEU A 216 17.49 35.71 -9.20
N LEU A 217 18.10 34.90 -10.06
CA LEU A 217 17.75 33.47 -10.17
C LEU A 217 18.13 32.69 -8.91
N ALA A 218 19.24 33.04 -8.24
CA ALA A 218 19.62 32.46 -6.97
C ALA A 218 18.57 32.77 -5.87
N LEU A 219 18.08 34.02 -5.80
CA LEU A 219 17.01 34.38 -4.86
C LEU A 219 15.72 33.60 -5.13
N MET A 220 15.36 33.37 -6.40
CA MET A 220 14.21 32.54 -6.75
C MET A 220 14.40 31.07 -6.33
N CYS A 221 15.59 30.50 -6.55
CA CYS A 221 15.92 29.15 -6.08
C CYS A 221 15.83 29.03 -4.54
N LEU A 222 16.29 30.06 -3.81
CA LEU A 222 16.22 30.08 -2.35
C LEU A 222 14.77 30.17 -1.85
N CYS A 223 13.93 30.99 -2.49
CA CYS A 223 12.50 31.08 -2.17
C CYS A 223 11.79 29.74 -2.40
N ASP A 224 12.07 29.07 -3.52
CA ASP A 224 11.46 27.77 -3.83
C ASP A 224 11.96 26.66 -2.88
N ALA A 225 13.26 26.66 -2.56
CA ALA A 225 13.85 25.80 -1.54
C ALA A 225 13.21 26.01 -0.16
N PHE A 226 12.92 27.25 0.22
CA PHE A 226 12.22 27.55 1.47
C PHE A 226 10.79 26.99 1.48
N LEU A 227 10.04 27.14 0.38
CA LEU A 227 8.68 26.61 0.25
C LEU A 227 8.63 25.08 0.38
N ILE A 228 9.52 24.35 -0.30
CA ILE A 228 9.59 22.88 -0.18
C ILE A 228 10.11 22.47 1.21
N GLY A 229 11.05 23.23 1.78
CA GLY A 229 11.58 23.01 3.12
C GLY A 229 10.49 23.08 4.20
N MET A 230 9.54 24.02 4.08
CA MET A 230 8.38 24.09 4.98
C MET A 230 7.48 22.84 4.89
N ILE A 231 7.28 22.30 3.69
CA ILE A 231 6.49 21.08 3.48
C ILE A 231 7.24 19.85 4.05
N ALA A 232 8.56 19.79 3.83
CA ALA A 232 9.41 18.72 4.31
C ALA A 232 9.56 18.70 5.83
N ALA A 233 9.71 19.87 6.47
CA ALA A 233 9.87 20.01 7.93
C ALA A 233 8.63 19.54 8.70
N LYS A 234 7.43 19.83 8.20
CA LYS A 234 6.18 19.33 8.78
C LYS A 234 6.08 17.80 8.68
N LYS A 235 6.55 17.23 7.57
CA LYS A 235 6.56 15.78 7.38
C LYS A 235 7.62 15.11 8.26
N ALA A 236 8.74 15.76 8.56
CA ALA A 236 9.74 15.28 9.52
C ALA A 236 9.18 15.13 10.96
N GLU A 237 8.19 15.94 11.36
CA GLU A 237 7.43 15.75 12.62
C GLU A 237 6.43 14.56 12.55
N ASP A 238 5.94 14.22 11.35
CA ASP A 238 5.06 13.07 11.08
C ASP A 238 5.82 11.77 10.69
N ASP A 239 7.12 11.85 10.38
CA ASP A 239 7.93 10.81 9.71
C ASP A 239 8.51 9.76 10.65
N VAL A 240 7.67 9.25 11.56
CA VAL A 240 7.84 7.92 12.17
C VAL A 240 7.09 6.85 11.36
N ALA A 241 6.55 7.21 10.19
CA ALA A 241 5.76 6.34 9.31
C ALA A 241 6.45 5.92 8.00
N ARG A 242 7.62 6.48 7.64
CA ARG A 242 8.18 6.39 6.27
C ARG A 242 9.09 5.19 5.95
N GLU A 243 9.41 4.30 6.88
CA GLU A 243 10.30 3.13 6.64
C GLU A 243 9.67 1.94 5.87
N ASN A 244 8.44 2.08 5.36
CA ASN A 244 7.71 0.99 4.66
C ASN A 244 7.51 1.21 3.15
N LYS A 245 8.23 2.12 2.49
CA LYS A 245 8.20 2.14 1.02
C LYS A 245 8.88 0.85 0.50
N PRO A 246 8.28 0.11 -0.44
CA PRO A 246 8.94 -1.04 -1.05
C PRO A 246 10.27 -0.59 -1.66
N VAL A 247 11.32 -1.40 -1.53
CA VAL A 247 12.58 -1.15 -2.24
C VAL A 247 12.25 -1.10 -3.72
N GLY A 248 12.39 0.08 -4.33
CA GLY A 248 12.10 0.31 -5.74
C GLY A 248 12.84 -0.70 -6.61
N THR A 249 12.24 -1.06 -7.75
CA THR A 249 12.90 -1.93 -8.71
C THR A 249 14.23 -1.27 -9.10
N PRO A 250 15.38 -1.95 -8.96
CA PRO A 250 16.65 -1.30 -9.21
C PRO A 250 16.73 -0.84 -10.68
N MET A 251 17.31 0.35 -10.91
CA MET A 251 17.31 1.04 -12.20
C MET A 251 17.76 0.16 -13.37
N TRP A 252 18.78 -0.68 -13.17
CA TRP A 252 19.28 -1.61 -14.21
C TRP A 252 18.20 -2.60 -14.71
N LYS A 253 17.29 -3.03 -13.82
CA LYS A 253 16.20 -3.94 -14.16
C LYS A 253 15.06 -3.20 -14.88
N LEU A 254 14.83 -1.92 -14.56
CA LEU A 254 13.90 -1.06 -15.29
C LEU A 254 14.42 -0.77 -16.71
N MET A 255 15.70 -0.45 -16.86
CA MET A 255 16.34 -0.26 -18.17
C MET A 255 16.36 -1.54 -19.02
N SER A 256 16.24 -2.71 -18.40
CA SER A 256 16.13 -3.99 -19.10
C SER A 256 14.69 -4.30 -19.57
N ASP A 257 13.68 -3.51 -19.18
CA ASP A 257 12.33 -3.66 -19.73
C ASP A 257 12.27 -3.10 -21.16
N PRO A 258 11.82 -3.89 -22.15
CA PRO A 258 11.85 -3.48 -23.55
C PRO A 258 11.02 -2.23 -23.83
N TYR A 259 9.90 -2.00 -23.13
CA TYR A 259 9.06 -0.82 -23.37
C TYR A 259 9.67 0.44 -22.77
N ILE A 260 10.27 0.33 -21.57
CA ILE A 260 11.01 1.43 -20.93
C ILE A 260 12.23 1.81 -21.79
N ALA A 261 12.97 0.83 -22.31
CA ALA A 261 14.11 1.06 -23.20
C ALA A 261 13.70 1.75 -24.50
N ILE A 262 12.57 1.36 -25.11
CA ILE A 262 12.04 2.01 -26.32
C ILE A 262 11.72 3.47 -26.06
N ILE A 263 11.06 3.78 -24.93
CA ILE A 263 10.72 5.15 -24.54
C ILE A 263 12.00 5.96 -24.29
N ALA A 264 12.93 5.44 -23.50
CA ALA A 264 14.20 6.11 -23.22
C ALA A 264 14.96 6.44 -24.51
N GLY A 265 15.06 5.48 -25.44
CA GLY A 265 15.68 5.72 -26.74
C GLY A 265 14.92 6.73 -27.61
N ALA A 266 13.58 6.78 -27.55
CA ALA A 266 12.79 7.80 -28.24
C ALA A 266 13.07 9.22 -27.70
N LEU A 267 13.21 9.36 -26.37
CA LEU A 267 13.57 10.63 -25.73
C LEU A 267 14.97 11.09 -26.14
N VAL A 268 15.94 10.16 -26.27
CA VAL A 268 17.28 10.46 -26.81
C VAL A 268 17.16 10.95 -28.25
N VAL A 269 16.52 10.18 -29.13
CA VAL A 269 16.43 10.49 -30.57
C VAL A 269 15.71 11.82 -30.81
N ALA A 270 14.66 12.13 -30.04
CA ALA A 270 13.95 13.40 -30.17
C ALA A 270 14.81 14.61 -29.78
N ASN A 271 15.73 14.48 -28.83
CA ASN A 271 16.53 15.60 -28.32
C ASN A 271 17.90 15.79 -28.99
N ILE A 272 18.39 14.79 -29.75
CA ILE A 272 19.61 14.91 -30.56
C ILE A 272 19.57 16.15 -31.48
N PRO A 273 18.52 16.40 -32.28
CA PRO A 273 18.47 17.54 -33.19
C PRO A 273 18.64 18.88 -32.49
N LEU A 274 17.99 19.08 -31.35
CA LEU A 274 18.12 20.31 -30.57
C LEU A 274 19.55 20.48 -30.04
N ALA A 275 20.12 19.43 -29.45
CA ALA A 275 21.48 19.45 -28.88
C ALA A 275 22.60 19.62 -29.92
N PHE A 276 22.40 19.14 -31.15
CA PHE A 276 23.38 19.25 -32.23
C PHE A 276 23.24 20.56 -33.03
N LEU A 277 22.02 21.09 -33.17
CA LEU A 277 21.77 22.34 -33.88
C LEU A 277 22.16 23.57 -33.05
N GLU A 278 21.94 23.56 -31.74
CA GLU A 278 22.30 24.68 -30.85
C GLU A 278 23.72 25.24 -31.10
N PRO A 279 24.79 24.42 -31.15
CA PRO A 279 26.15 24.91 -31.41
C PRO A 279 26.47 25.15 -32.89
N THR A 280 25.71 24.59 -33.85
CA THR A 280 26.07 24.59 -35.27
C THR A 280 25.27 25.58 -36.11
N ILE A 281 24.03 25.89 -35.69
CA ILE A 281 23.10 26.71 -36.47
C ILE A 281 23.56 28.16 -36.59
N SER A 282 24.10 28.74 -35.51
CA SER A 282 24.56 30.14 -35.49
C SER A 282 25.68 30.37 -36.51
N LYS A 283 26.61 29.43 -36.61
CA LYS A 283 27.72 29.48 -37.57
C LYS A 283 27.23 29.29 -39.01
N TRP A 284 26.34 28.31 -39.23
CA TRP A 284 25.76 28.09 -40.55
C TRP A 284 24.92 29.29 -41.04
N MET A 285 24.16 29.95 -40.16
CA MET A 285 23.41 31.17 -40.48
C MET A 285 24.34 32.35 -40.82
N GLU A 286 25.50 32.44 -40.17
CA GLU A 286 26.53 33.43 -40.49
C GLU A 286 27.13 33.14 -41.87
N ASP A 287 27.53 31.90 -42.13
CA ASP A 287 28.21 31.51 -43.36
C ASP A 287 27.29 31.56 -44.60
N VAL A 288 25.99 31.25 -44.45
CA VAL A 288 25.04 31.12 -45.59
C VAL A 288 24.13 32.34 -45.76
N MET A 289 23.81 33.06 -44.69
CA MET A 289 22.78 34.12 -44.71
C MET A 289 23.27 35.48 -44.21
N ASP A 290 24.56 35.60 -43.87
CA ASP A 290 25.15 36.82 -43.27
C ASP A 290 24.33 37.33 -42.07
N ALA A 291 23.88 36.40 -41.22
CA ALA A 291 22.96 36.69 -40.14
C ALA A 291 23.60 37.59 -39.06
N THR A 292 22.90 38.65 -38.68
CA THR A 292 23.33 39.56 -37.62
C THR A 292 23.44 38.83 -36.27
N PRO A 293 24.29 39.30 -35.33
CA PRO A 293 24.39 38.72 -33.99
C PRO A 293 23.05 38.60 -33.26
N PHE A 294 22.16 39.59 -33.47
CA PHE A 294 20.80 39.57 -32.94
C PHE A 294 19.95 38.44 -33.55
N GLN A 295 19.99 38.27 -34.87
CA GLN A 295 19.29 37.18 -35.57
C GLN A 295 19.80 35.80 -35.12
N LYS A 296 21.11 35.62 -34.97
CA LYS A 296 21.70 34.35 -34.49
C LYS A 296 21.20 33.96 -33.09
N GLY A 297 21.02 34.93 -32.19
CA GLY A 297 20.49 34.69 -30.85
C GLY A 297 18.97 34.53 -30.77
N PHE A 298 18.21 35.23 -31.63
CA PHE A 298 16.75 35.28 -31.54
C PHE A 298 16.04 34.20 -32.37
N VAL A 299 16.75 33.43 -33.21
CA VAL A 299 16.15 32.42 -34.11
C VAL A 299 15.32 31.35 -33.39
N TRP A 300 15.70 31.00 -32.15
CA TRP A 300 15.00 29.99 -31.35
C TRP A 300 13.73 30.53 -30.69
N PHE A 301 13.64 31.84 -30.46
CA PHE A 301 12.54 32.45 -29.71
C PHE A 301 11.16 32.17 -30.33
N PRO A 302 10.93 32.38 -31.65
CA PRO A 302 9.63 32.06 -32.24
C PRO A 302 9.36 30.56 -32.32
N ALA A 303 10.39 29.71 -32.34
CA ALA A 303 10.25 28.25 -32.42
C ALA A 303 9.67 27.62 -31.14
N PHE A 304 9.79 28.30 -29.99
CA PHE A 304 9.20 27.84 -28.73
C PHE A 304 7.67 28.04 -28.66
N ILE A 305 7.09 28.94 -29.46
CA ILE A 305 5.63 29.11 -29.49
C ILE A 305 4.96 27.81 -30.01
N PRO A 306 5.37 27.25 -31.17
CA PRO A 306 4.96 25.91 -31.58
C PRO A 306 5.21 24.84 -30.53
N HIS A 307 6.33 24.88 -29.80
CA HIS A 307 6.58 23.90 -28.74
C HIS A 307 5.49 23.90 -27.65
N VAL A 308 5.14 25.09 -27.11
CA VAL A 308 4.07 25.23 -26.12
C VAL A 308 2.72 24.79 -26.69
N CYS A 309 2.43 25.15 -27.95
CA CYS A 309 1.24 24.65 -28.64
C CYS A 309 1.23 23.12 -28.74
N GLY A 310 2.38 22.49 -29.01
CA GLY A 310 2.55 21.04 -29.06
C GLY A 310 2.22 20.37 -27.73
N VAL A 311 2.72 20.91 -26.61
CA VAL A 311 2.39 20.43 -25.26
C VAL A 311 0.88 20.51 -25.02
N MET A 312 0.27 21.68 -25.26
CA MET A 312 -1.16 21.91 -25.05
C MET A 312 -2.04 20.99 -25.90
N ILE A 313 -1.70 20.81 -27.18
CA ILE A 313 -2.41 19.92 -28.09
C ILE A 313 -2.24 18.47 -27.65
N CYS A 314 -1.03 18.04 -27.30
CA CYS A 314 -0.78 16.67 -26.84
C CYS A 314 -1.55 16.34 -25.56
N VAL A 315 -1.57 17.24 -24.57
CA VAL A 315 -2.38 17.07 -23.34
C VAL A 315 -3.87 16.98 -23.68
N ALA A 316 -4.38 17.87 -24.54
CA ALA A 316 -5.80 17.85 -24.94
C ALA A 316 -6.18 16.56 -25.69
N LEU A 317 -5.31 16.11 -26.61
CA LEU A 317 -5.51 14.88 -27.37
C LEU A 317 -5.38 13.64 -26.48
N ALA A 318 -4.43 13.62 -25.55
CA ALA A 318 -4.25 12.49 -24.66
C ALA A 318 -5.38 12.35 -23.63
N ASN A 319 -5.97 13.46 -23.18
CA ASN A 319 -7.18 13.43 -22.36
C ASN A 319 -8.38 12.81 -23.11
N LYS A 320 -8.49 13.08 -24.42
CA LYS A 320 -9.60 12.56 -25.25
C LYS A 320 -9.35 11.15 -25.79
N TYR A 321 -8.09 10.84 -26.10
CA TYR A 321 -7.65 9.66 -26.83
C TYR A 321 -6.37 9.10 -26.19
N PHE A 322 -6.49 8.67 -24.93
CA PHE A 322 -5.37 8.22 -24.08
C PHE A 322 -4.57 7.04 -24.65
N ARG A 323 -5.19 6.15 -25.44
CA ARG A 323 -4.54 4.95 -25.99
C ARG A 323 -3.48 5.23 -27.07
N PHE A 324 -3.53 6.39 -27.70
CA PHE A 324 -2.71 6.71 -28.87
C PHE A 324 -1.42 7.47 -28.53
N GLN A 325 -0.94 7.40 -27.28
CA GLN A 325 0.29 8.10 -26.89
C GLN A 325 1.52 7.67 -27.71
N TRP A 326 1.65 6.39 -28.05
CA TRP A 326 2.69 5.91 -28.96
C TRP A 326 2.63 6.57 -30.35
N PHE A 327 1.42 6.86 -30.83
CA PHE A 327 1.19 7.49 -32.12
C PHE A 327 1.59 8.96 -32.09
N TYR A 328 1.28 9.68 -31.00
CA TYR A 328 1.72 11.07 -30.84
C TYR A 328 3.25 11.18 -30.80
N GLY A 329 3.93 10.25 -30.12
CA GLY A 329 5.39 10.15 -30.17
C GLY A 329 5.93 9.85 -31.57
N ALA A 330 5.30 8.94 -32.31
CA ALA A 330 5.69 8.61 -33.68
C ALA A 330 5.52 9.79 -34.65
N VAL A 331 4.40 10.51 -34.55
CA VAL A 331 4.15 11.75 -35.30
C VAL A 331 5.16 12.83 -34.92
N GLY A 332 5.50 12.95 -33.64
CA GLY A 332 6.53 13.87 -33.17
C GLY A 332 7.90 13.61 -33.80
N LEU A 333 8.36 12.36 -33.80
CA LEU A 333 9.62 11.96 -34.47
C LEU A 333 9.59 12.20 -35.99
N ALA A 334 8.45 11.97 -36.63
CA ALA A 334 8.30 12.26 -38.06
C ALA A 334 8.41 13.76 -38.37
N PHE A 335 7.79 14.62 -37.54
CA PHE A 335 7.93 16.08 -37.70
C PHE A 335 9.36 16.56 -37.48
N ILE A 336 10.07 15.98 -36.50
CA ILE A 336 11.50 16.26 -36.30
C ILE A 336 12.29 15.91 -37.55
N ALA A 337 12.06 14.72 -38.14
CA ALA A 337 12.79 14.29 -39.32
C ALA A 337 12.52 15.18 -40.54
N ILE A 338 11.25 15.51 -40.78
CA ILE A 338 10.84 16.44 -41.84
C ILE A 338 11.53 17.79 -41.63
N SER A 339 11.47 18.34 -40.42
CA SER A 339 12.12 19.61 -40.11
C SER A 339 13.62 19.59 -40.42
N THR A 340 14.34 18.58 -39.95
CA THR A 340 15.79 18.49 -40.18
C THR A 340 16.13 18.33 -41.67
N ALA A 341 15.26 17.73 -42.49
CA ALA A 341 15.48 17.64 -43.93
C ALA A 341 15.28 18.99 -44.64
N PHE A 342 14.36 19.83 -44.18
CA PHE A 342 14.08 21.14 -44.77
C PHE A 342 15.01 22.26 -44.28
N LEU A 343 15.62 22.12 -43.10
CA LEU A 343 16.48 23.15 -42.52
C LEU A 343 17.64 23.59 -43.45
N PRO A 344 18.38 22.69 -44.13
CA PRO A 344 19.50 23.09 -44.98
C PRO A 344 19.09 23.85 -46.26
N GLU A 345 17.83 23.77 -46.68
CA GLU A 345 17.31 24.47 -47.87
C GLU A 345 16.93 25.93 -47.58
N CYS A 346 16.91 26.33 -46.30
CA CYS A 346 16.61 27.69 -45.93
C CYS A 346 17.74 28.64 -46.40
N ARG A 347 17.36 29.78 -46.99
CA ARG A 347 18.29 30.82 -47.47
C ARG A 347 18.08 32.17 -46.78
N THR A 348 16.99 32.31 -46.01
CA THR A 348 16.68 33.55 -45.28
C THR A 348 16.31 33.26 -43.83
N TYR A 349 16.56 34.21 -42.94
CA TYR A 349 16.26 34.11 -41.51
C TYR A 349 14.81 33.70 -41.22
N GLY A 350 13.84 34.29 -41.92
CA GLY A 350 12.42 33.97 -41.73
C GLY A 350 12.06 32.52 -42.11
N GLN A 351 12.74 31.96 -43.12
CA GLN A 351 12.54 30.57 -43.53
C GLN A 351 13.04 29.59 -42.48
N VAL A 352 14.17 29.87 -41.80
CA VAL A 352 14.76 29.00 -40.76
C VAL A 352 13.83 28.79 -39.57
N THR A 353 13.05 29.81 -39.20
CA THR A 353 12.13 29.78 -38.07
C THR A 353 11.05 28.69 -38.21
N VAL A 354 10.60 28.40 -39.44
CA VAL A 354 9.49 27.46 -39.69
C VAL A 354 9.90 26.01 -39.43
N PRO A 355 11.01 25.47 -40.01
CA PRO A 355 11.53 24.16 -39.63
C PRO A 355 11.85 24.08 -38.14
N LEU A 356 12.54 25.07 -37.55
CA LEU A 356 12.85 25.05 -36.12
C LEU A 356 11.58 24.96 -35.25
N GLY A 357 10.54 25.71 -35.59
CA GLY A 357 9.24 25.61 -34.93
C GLY A 357 8.62 24.22 -35.06
N LEU A 358 8.66 23.61 -36.25
CA LEU A 358 8.17 22.26 -36.47
C LEU A 358 8.96 21.21 -35.68
N MET A 359 10.28 21.37 -35.58
CA MET A 359 11.14 20.52 -34.76
C MET A 359 10.74 20.60 -33.28
N CYS A 360 10.64 21.80 -32.73
CA CYS A 360 10.28 21.98 -31.33
C CYS A 360 8.86 21.51 -31.04
N PHE A 361 7.91 21.67 -31.97
CA PHE A 361 6.58 21.06 -31.90
C PHE A 361 6.66 19.53 -31.84
N GLY A 362 7.49 18.91 -32.68
CA GLY A 362 7.71 17.47 -32.68
C GLY A 362 8.30 16.96 -31.36
N ILE A 363 9.29 17.65 -30.79
CA ILE A 363 9.88 17.32 -29.48
C ILE A 363 8.82 17.38 -28.39
N ALA A 364 7.99 18.43 -28.38
CA ALA A 364 6.90 18.59 -27.41
C ALA A 364 5.90 17.42 -27.45
N LEU A 365 5.54 16.93 -28.64
CA LEU A 365 4.66 15.78 -28.78
C LEU A 365 5.28 14.50 -28.17
N VAL A 366 6.57 14.27 -28.40
CA VAL A 366 7.28 13.09 -27.88
C VAL A 366 7.34 13.14 -26.36
N ASP A 367 7.85 14.23 -25.77
CA ASP A 367 8.05 14.35 -24.32
C ASP A 367 6.72 14.26 -23.57
N THR A 368 5.70 15.00 -24.05
CA THR A 368 4.39 15.06 -23.39
C THR A 368 3.62 13.74 -23.47
N ALA A 369 3.84 12.94 -24.52
CA ALA A 369 3.19 11.64 -24.68
C ALA A 369 3.93 10.51 -23.95
N LEU A 370 5.25 10.47 -24.00
CA LEU A 370 6.01 9.31 -23.53
C LEU A 370 6.33 9.35 -22.03
N LEU A 371 6.51 10.53 -21.42
CA LEU A 371 6.79 10.63 -19.97
C LEU A 371 5.63 10.07 -19.10
N PRO A 372 4.35 10.38 -19.37
CA PRO A 372 3.24 9.74 -18.65
C PRO A 372 3.14 8.23 -18.93
N THR A 373 3.41 7.80 -20.17
CA THR A 373 3.44 6.37 -20.52
C THR A 373 4.48 5.61 -19.71
N LEU A 374 5.61 6.24 -19.40
CA LEU A 374 6.67 5.65 -18.59
C LEU A 374 6.20 5.35 -17.15
N ALA A 375 5.46 6.28 -16.53
CA ALA A 375 4.83 6.06 -15.23
C ALA A 375 3.79 4.93 -15.27
N PHE A 376 2.95 4.90 -16.31
CA PHE A 376 1.94 3.85 -16.51
C PHE A 376 2.55 2.44 -16.65
N ILE A 377 3.65 2.29 -17.41
CA ILE A 377 4.35 1.00 -17.56
C ILE A 377 4.90 0.52 -16.21
N VAL A 378 5.41 1.44 -15.41
CA VAL A 378 5.96 1.12 -14.08
C VAL A 378 4.84 0.68 -13.14
N ASP A 379 3.71 1.38 -13.12
CA ASP A 379 2.54 1.00 -12.31
C ASP A 379 1.96 -0.36 -12.68
N THR A 380 2.04 -0.74 -13.96
CA THR A 380 1.46 -1.99 -14.46
C THR A 380 2.40 -3.18 -14.39
N ARG A 381 3.73 -2.97 -14.44
CA ARG A 381 4.72 -4.06 -14.60
C ARG A 381 5.77 -4.13 -13.48
N HIS A 382 5.96 -3.07 -12.71
CA HIS A 382 7.02 -2.94 -11.71
C HIS A 382 6.48 -2.38 -10.38
N ALA A 383 7.33 -2.23 -9.37
CA ALA A 383 6.94 -1.50 -8.16
C ALA A 383 6.83 0.00 -8.47
N SER A 384 5.69 0.62 -8.16
CA SER A 384 5.37 2.06 -8.34
C SER A 384 6.28 2.99 -7.53
N VAL A 385 7.55 3.09 -7.92
CA VAL A 385 8.52 4.04 -7.38
C VAL A 385 9.09 4.86 -8.52
N TYR A 386 8.78 6.15 -8.55
CA TYR A 386 8.98 7.00 -9.72
C TYR A 386 10.36 7.64 -9.85
N GLY A 387 11.20 7.64 -8.80
CA GLY A 387 12.49 8.33 -8.84
C GLY A 387 13.47 7.68 -9.81
N SER A 388 13.66 6.35 -9.75
CA SER A 388 14.48 5.63 -10.74
C SER A 388 13.93 5.72 -12.18
N VAL A 389 12.62 5.92 -12.33
CA VAL A 389 11.95 5.98 -13.64
C VAL A 389 12.23 7.30 -14.32
N TYR A 390 12.01 8.42 -13.63
CA TYR A 390 12.32 9.73 -14.18
C TYR A 390 13.84 10.00 -14.24
N ALA A 391 14.66 9.31 -13.43
CA ALA A 391 16.11 9.32 -13.61
C ALA A 391 16.52 8.74 -14.98
N ILE A 392 15.82 7.70 -15.48
CA ILE A 392 16.06 7.14 -16.82
C ILE A 392 15.69 8.15 -17.91
N ALA A 393 14.61 8.91 -17.72
CA ALA A 393 14.25 10.00 -18.62
C ALA A 393 15.33 11.11 -18.62
N ASP A 394 15.78 11.54 -17.45
CA ASP A 394 16.83 12.57 -17.34
C ASP A 394 18.19 12.11 -17.89
N ILE A 395 18.52 10.82 -17.76
CA ILE A 395 19.68 10.20 -18.43
C ILE A 395 19.55 10.33 -19.95
N SER A 396 18.34 10.15 -20.49
CA SER A 396 18.08 10.23 -21.94
C SER A 396 18.28 11.67 -22.47
N TYR A 397 17.78 12.67 -21.75
CA TYR A 397 18.02 14.08 -22.06
C TYR A 397 19.51 14.43 -21.96
N SER A 398 20.14 14.06 -20.85
CA SER A 398 21.54 14.38 -20.56
C SER A 398 22.50 13.74 -21.56
N PHE A 399 22.20 12.52 -22.03
CA PHE A 399 23.00 11.85 -23.05
C PHE A 399 23.05 12.65 -24.36
N SER A 400 21.91 13.19 -24.79
CA SER A 400 21.80 14.00 -26.01
C SER A 400 22.60 15.30 -25.90
N TYR A 401 22.43 16.02 -24.78
CA TYR A 401 23.13 17.29 -24.52
C TYR A 401 24.62 17.15 -24.17
N ALA A 402 25.06 15.99 -23.68
CA ALA A 402 26.47 15.71 -23.48
C ALA A 402 27.18 15.42 -24.81
N LEU A 403 26.52 14.67 -25.71
CA LEU A 403 27.10 14.27 -26.99
C LEU A 403 27.09 15.41 -28.03
N GLY A 404 26.02 16.21 -28.06
CA GLY A 404 25.76 17.19 -29.10
C GLY A 404 26.90 18.19 -29.33
N PRO A 405 27.26 19.03 -28.35
CA PRO A 405 28.30 20.04 -28.51
C PRO A 405 29.69 19.47 -28.86
N ILE A 406 30.00 18.24 -28.42
CA ILE A 406 31.31 17.60 -28.63
C ILE A 406 31.40 17.01 -30.05
N VAL A 407 30.31 16.40 -30.53
CA VAL A 407 30.30 15.65 -31.79
C VAL A 407 29.85 16.50 -32.97
N ALA A 408 28.89 17.40 -32.79
CA ALA A 408 28.27 18.16 -33.88
C ALA A 408 29.29 19.02 -34.64
N GLY A 409 30.15 19.75 -33.93
CA GLY A 409 31.17 20.62 -34.57
C GLY A 409 32.14 19.84 -35.45
N ASN A 410 32.60 18.68 -34.99
CA ASN A 410 33.50 17.79 -35.74
C ASN A 410 32.84 17.20 -36.98
N ILE A 411 31.54 16.87 -36.90
CA ILE A 411 30.78 16.36 -38.06
C ILE A 411 30.60 17.47 -39.10
N VAL A 412 30.22 18.68 -38.68
CA VAL A 412 30.03 19.80 -39.61
C VAL A 412 31.34 20.17 -40.30
N GLU A 413 32.47 20.17 -39.59
CA GLU A 413 33.78 20.47 -40.18
C GLU A 413 34.21 19.43 -41.22
N LYS A 414 33.93 18.13 -41.00
CA LYS A 414 34.37 17.05 -41.90
C LYS A 414 33.39 16.72 -43.02
N PHE A 415 32.09 16.81 -42.76
CA PHE A 415 31.03 16.29 -43.64
C PHE A 415 29.98 17.34 -44.03
N GLY A 416 30.06 18.56 -43.48
CA GLY A 416 29.17 19.67 -43.79
C GLY A 416 27.83 19.64 -43.03
N PHE A 417 27.16 20.80 -42.99
CA PHE A 417 25.90 21.01 -42.27
C PHE A 417 24.71 20.21 -42.85
N ILE A 418 24.69 19.99 -44.17
CA ILE A 418 23.65 19.22 -44.86
C ILE A 418 23.67 17.77 -44.39
N THR A 419 24.84 17.13 -44.40
CA THR A 419 25.02 15.72 -44.00
C THR A 419 24.64 15.51 -42.53
N LEU A 420 24.96 16.46 -41.65
CA LEU A 420 24.54 16.40 -40.25
C LEU A 420 23.01 16.36 -40.12
N ASN A 421 22.32 17.29 -40.78
CA ASN A 421 20.87 17.41 -40.72
C ASN A 421 20.13 16.20 -41.32
N LEU A 422 20.57 15.72 -42.48
CA LEU A 422 20.03 14.51 -43.09
C LEU A 422 20.29 13.27 -42.22
N GLY A 423 21.44 13.19 -41.56
CA GLY A 423 21.76 12.11 -40.63
C GLY A 423 20.82 12.09 -39.41
N MET A 424 20.57 13.24 -38.79
CA MET A 424 19.63 13.36 -37.68
C MET A 424 18.19 13.01 -38.08
N GLY A 425 17.77 13.44 -39.27
CA GLY A 425 16.45 13.10 -39.81
C GLY A 425 16.31 11.60 -40.11
N ALA A 426 17.35 10.98 -40.66
CA ALA A 426 17.38 9.53 -40.90
C ALA A 426 17.26 8.74 -39.58
N VAL A 427 18.02 9.11 -38.55
CA VAL A 427 17.92 8.46 -37.23
C VAL A 427 16.51 8.59 -36.64
N SER A 428 15.90 9.77 -36.78
CA SER A 428 14.54 10.04 -36.29
C SER A 428 13.49 9.18 -36.98
N ILE A 429 13.53 9.08 -38.32
CA ILE A 429 12.63 8.22 -39.11
C ILE A 429 12.86 6.73 -38.82
N LEU A 430 14.12 6.29 -38.76
CA LEU A 430 14.47 4.89 -38.51
C LEU A 430 13.99 4.40 -37.13
N TYR A 431 13.79 5.31 -36.17
CA TYR A 431 13.29 4.96 -34.84
C TYR A 431 11.75 4.88 -34.76
N VAL A 432 11.00 5.49 -35.69
CA VAL A 432 9.52 5.49 -35.70
C VAL A 432 8.92 4.07 -35.61
N PRO A 433 9.40 3.05 -36.35
CA PRO A 433 8.87 1.69 -36.24
C PRO A 433 8.98 1.09 -34.84
N MET A 434 9.98 1.49 -34.04
CA MET A 434 10.14 0.98 -32.67
C MET A 434 9.00 1.45 -31.75
N LEU A 435 8.44 2.65 -31.98
CA LEU A 435 7.30 3.15 -31.20
C LEU A 435 6.01 2.36 -31.48
N ILE A 436 5.88 1.70 -32.63
CA ILE A 436 4.73 0.84 -32.94
C ILE A 436 4.64 -0.33 -31.96
N LEU A 437 5.78 -0.80 -31.42
CA LEU A 437 5.80 -1.85 -30.40
C LEU A 437 5.11 -1.44 -29.09
N LEU A 438 4.92 -0.12 -28.86
CA LEU A 438 4.16 0.41 -27.73
C LEU A 438 2.63 0.42 -27.97
N ARG A 439 2.15 0.11 -29.18
CA ARG A 439 0.72 0.13 -29.52
C ARG A 439 -0.13 -0.71 -28.57
N GLY A 440 0.35 -1.90 -28.21
CA GLY A 440 -0.35 -2.83 -27.33
C GLY A 440 -0.25 -2.53 -25.83
N VAL A 441 0.46 -1.47 -25.41
CA VAL A 441 0.68 -1.15 -23.98
C VAL A 441 -0.65 -0.82 -23.30
N TYR A 442 -1.49 -0.03 -23.95
CA TYR A 442 -2.82 0.33 -23.46
C TYR A 442 -3.92 -0.67 -23.88
N ASP A 443 -3.70 -1.45 -24.96
CA ASP A 443 -4.68 -2.42 -25.47
C ASP A 443 -4.73 -3.72 -24.64
N ARG A 444 -3.68 -4.11 -23.92
CA ARG A 444 -3.68 -5.34 -23.09
C ARG A 444 -4.72 -5.35 -21.96
N GLN A 445 -5.25 -4.19 -21.59
CA GLN A 445 -6.39 -4.07 -20.69
C GLN A 445 -7.71 -4.33 -21.42
N VAL A 446 -7.79 -3.93 -22.70
CA VAL A 446 -8.95 -4.07 -23.58
C VAL A 446 -9.04 -5.46 -24.17
N ASP A 447 -7.94 -6.08 -24.58
CA ASP A 447 -7.90 -7.42 -25.15
C ASP A 447 -8.20 -8.50 -24.08
N LYS A 448 -8.00 -8.18 -22.80
CA LYS A 448 -8.61 -8.93 -21.69
C LYS A 448 -10.11 -8.67 -21.59
N SER A 449 -10.60 -7.44 -21.77
CA SER A 449 -12.04 -7.14 -21.73
C SER A 449 -12.82 -7.56 -22.98
N GLU A 450 -12.19 -7.62 -24.15
CA GLU A 450 -12.73 -8.00 -25.45
C GLU A 450 -12.60 -9.51 -25.65
N ARG A 451 -11.54 -10.19 -25.17
CA ARG A 451 -11.60 -11.67 -25.05
C ARG A 451 -12.62 -12.11 -24.03
N ILE A 452 -12.82 -11.37 -22.93
CA ILE A 452 -13.93 -11.62 -22.01
C ILE A 452 -15.27 -11.34 -22.70
N GLY A 453 -15.38 -10.31 -23.55
CA GLY A 453 -16.58 -10.00 -24.33
C GLY A 453 -16.90 -10.98 -25.46
N LEU A 454 -15.88 -11.52 -26.13
CA LEU A 454 -16.00 -12.54 -27.17
C LEU A 454 -16.26 -13.93 -26.57
N ILE A 455 -15.69 -14.24 -25.40
CA ILE A 455 -16.08 -15.42 -24.62
C ILE A 455 -17.51 -15.24 -24.07
N GLU A 456 -17.92 -14.02 -23.68
CA GLU A 456 -19.31 -13.70 -23.32
C GLU A 456 -20.27 -13.85 -24.52
N GLN A 457 -19.85 -13.58 -25.76
CA GLN A 457 -20.65 -13.79 -26.99
C GLN A 457 -20.70 -15.26 -27.43
N ASP A 458 -19.58 -15.99 -27.41
CA ASP A 458 -19.56 -17.43 -27.72
C ASP A 458 -20.33 -18.24 -26.66
N GLU A 459 -20.33 -17.83 -25.38
CA GLU A 459 -21.20 -18.41 -24.33
C GLU A 459 -22.68 -17.98 -24.47
N LEU A 460 -22.98 -16.87 -25.15
CA LEU A 460 -24.36 -16.44 -25.44
C LEU A 460 -24.94 -17.13 -26.69
N GLU A 461 -24.11 -17.44 -27.69
CA GLU A 461 -24.53 -18.19 -28.89
C GLU A 461 -24.66 -19.70 -28.62
N LEU A 462 -23.81 -20.29 -27.76
CA LEU A 462 -23.97 -21.68 -27.30
C LEU A 462 -25.19 -21.92 -26.39
N ASN A 463 -25.77 -20.86 -25.83
CA ASN A 463 -27.01 -20.93 -25.04
C ASN A 463 -28.28 -20.70 -25.87
N HIS A 464 -28.18 -20.34 -27.16
CA HIS A 464 -29.34 -20.13 -28.04
C HIS A 464 -29.66 -21.29 -29.00
N GLU A 465 -28.75 -22.25 -29.21
CA GLU A 465 -28.99 -23.43 -30.07
C GLU A 465 -29.36 -24.73 -29.34
N SER A 466 -29.46 -24.75 -28.00
CA SER A 466 -29.84 -25.96 -27.24
C SER A 466 -31.32 -26.04 -26.83
N SER A 467 -32.22 -25.34 -27.54
CA SER A 467 -33.67 -25.37 -27.26
C SER A 467 -34.55 -25.67 -28.48
N PHE A 468 -34.18 -26.62 -29.33
CA PHE A 468 -35.14 -27.32 -30.20
C PHE A 468 -34.70 -28.76 -30.48
N GLY A 469 -35.44 -29.74 -29.93
CA GLY A 469 -35.39 -31.13 -30.38
C GLY A 469 -35.68 -32.19 -29.31
N GLY A 470 -36.85 -32.84 -29.42
CA GLY A 470 -37.10 -34.18 -28.85
C GLY A 470 -38.24 -34.27 -27.82
N GLY A 471 -39.42 -34.71 -28.26
CA GLY A 471 -40.64 -34.81 -27.45
C GLY A 471 -40.98 -36.18 -26.84
N TYR A 472 -42.20 -36.20 -26.26
CA TYR A 472 -43.01 -37.27 -25.63
C TYR A 472 -42.62 -37.68 -24.19
N GLY A 473 -43.51 -37.67 -23.17
CA GLY A 473 -44.92 -37.29 -23.06
C GLY A 473 -45.43 -37.37 -21.60
N THR A 474 -46.45 -36.56 -21.29
CA THR A 474 -47.53 -36.70 -20.27
C THR A 474 -47.19 -37.19 -18.84
N ALA A 475 -47.56 -36.54 -17.73
CA ALA A 475 -48.87 -36.01 -17.38
C ALA A 475 -48.82 -34.93 -16.26
N SER A 476 -49.90 -34.17 -16.16
CA SER A 476 -50.15 -32.96 -15.34
C SER A 476 -50.33 -33.22 -13.83
N VAL A 477 -50.20 -32.17 -13.00
CA VAL A 477 -51.34 -31.46 -12.35
C VAL A 477 -50.88 -30.13 -11.69
N ALA A 478 -51.38 -29.03 -12.28
CA ALA A 478 -51.88 -27.76 -11.75
C ALA A 478 -51.24 -27.02 -10.55
N ALA A 479 -50.77 -25.79 -10.81
CA ALA A 479 -50.85 -24.67 -9.89
C ALA A 479 -51.80 -23.61 -10.49
N VAL A 480 -52.72 -23.12 -9.65
CA VAL A 480 -53.79 -22.16 -9.98
C VAL A 480 -53.29 -20.74 -9.74
N ASP A 481 -53.52 -19.86 -10.72
CA ASP A 481 -53.29 -18.41 -10.68
C ASP A 481 -54.29 -17.67 -9.77
N LEU A 482 -53.84 -16.60 -9.11
CA LEU A 482 -54.65 -15.41 -8.79
C LEU A 482 -53.81 -14.12 -8.89
N PRO A 483 -54.43 -12.95 -9.20
CA PRO A 483 -53.84 -11.89 -10.00
C PRO A 483 -53.20 -10.75 -9.17
N ILE A 484 -52.17 -10.12 -9.74
CA ILE A 484 -51.58 -8.87 -9.22
C ILE A 484 -52.28 -7.69 -9.89
N GLU A 485 -53.01 -6.91 -9.10
CA GLU A 485 -53.56 -5.61 -9.48
C GLU A 485 -52.45 -4.54 -9.60
N ASN A 486 -52.58 -3.75 -10.66
CA ASN A 486 -51.72 -2.63 -11.00
C ASN A 486 -51.77 -1.52 -9.93
N THR A 487 -50.63 -1.25 -9.31
CA THR A 487 -50.32 0.09 -8.80
C THR A 487 -48.90 0.45 -9.21
N GLU A 488 -48.76 1.47 -10.06
CA GLU A 488 -47.48 2.02 -10.49
C GLU A 488 -46.72 2.62 -9.29
N PRO A 489 -45.39 2.46 -9.24
CA PRO A 489 -44.53 3.48 -8.68
C PRO A 489 -43.55 4.03 -9.71
N SER A 490 -43.47 5.35 -9.68
CA SER A 490 -42.68 6.26 -10.47
C SER A 490 -41.16 6.00 -10.46
N ASP A 491 -40.57 6.36 -11.61
CA ASP A 491 -39.16 6.63 -11.93
C ASP A 491 -38.09 6.34 -10.86
N ASN A 492 -37.46 5.17 -10.98
CA ASN A 492 -36.12 4.93 -10.42
C ASN A 492 -35.30 3.90 -11.21
N ARG A 493 -35.53 3.79 -12.54
CA ARG A 493 -34.86 2.78 -13.39
C ARG A 493 -33.42 3.14 -13.82
N SER A 494 -33.01 4.41 -13.71
CA SER A 494 -31.65 4.84 -14.09
C SER A 494 -30.61 4.51 -13.01
N SER A 495 -30.86 4.83 -11.74
CA SER A 495 -29.89 4.60 -10.65
C SER A 495 -29.60 3.12 -10.37
N ILE A 496 -30.58 2.24 -10.62
CA ILE A 496 -30.44 0.79 -10.44
C ILE A 496 -29.56 0.15 -11.52
N LYS A 497 -29.58 0.70 -12.76
CA LYS A 497 -28.70 0.25 -13.84
C LYS A 497 -27.26 0.67 -13.60
N ASP A 498 -27.03 1.92 -13.20
CA ASP A 498 -25.68 2.45 -12.94
C ASP A 498 -25.01 1.78 -11.73
N CYS A 499 -25.77 1.48 -10.67
CA CYS A 499 -25.26 0.76 -9.49
C CYS A 499 -24.90 -0.70 -9.79
N ARG A 500 -25.64 -1.38 -10.68
CA ARG A 500 -25.31 -2.74 -11.16
C ARG A 500 -24.02 -2.74 -11.99
N ILE A 501 -23.82 -1.74 -12.85
CA ILE A 501 -22.64 -1.62 -13.71
C ILE A 501 -21.36 -1.35 -12.89
N GLN A 502 -21.41 -0.45 -11.90
CA GLN A 502 -20.27 -0.20 -10.99
C GLN A 502 -19.93 -1.39 -10.08
N THR A 503 -20.95 -2.14 -9.63
CA THR A 503 -20.75 -3.32 -8.77
C THR A 503 -20.03 -4.46 -9.50
N VAL A 504 -20.28 -4.63 -10.81
CA VAL A 504 -19.57 -5.60 -11.66
C VAL A 504 -18.14 -5.13 -11.95
N GLN A 505 -17.91 -3.83 -12.12
CA GLN A 505 -16.56 -3.27 -12.33
C GLN A 505 -15.64 -3.40 -11.11
N SER A 506 -16.12 -3.16 -9.88
CA SER A 506 -15.29 -3.32 -8.67
C SER A 506 -14.99 -4.79 -8.34
N ALA A 507 -15.92 -5.71 -8.64
CA ALA A 507 -15.67 -7.15 -8.52
C ALA A 507 -14.63 -7.64 -9.53
N ARG A 508 -14.53 -7.03 -10.72
CA ARG A 508 -13.56 -7.41 -11.77
C ARG A 508 -12.10 -7.12 -11.41
N GLN A 509 -11.83 -6.21 -10.46
CA GLN A 509 -10.45 -5.82 -10.05
C GLN A 509 -9.76 -6.80 -9.09
N VAL A 510 -10.52 -7.66 -8.39
CA VAL A 510 -9.98 -8.62 -7.41
C VAL A 510 -9.94 -10.03 -8.03
N PRO A 511 -8.82 -10.77 -7.99
CA PRO A 511 -8.69 -12.11 -8.57
C PRO A 511 -9.49 -13.19 -7.82
N LEU A 512 -9.68 -14.36 -8.45
CA LEU A 512 -10.21 -15.56 -7.79
C LEU A 512 -9.13 -16.19 -6.90
N LEU A 513 -9.54 -16.87 -5.83
CA LEU A 513 -8.61 -17.57 -4.93
C LEU A 513 -7.93 -18.73 -5.68
N PRO A 514 -6.59 -18.77 -5.79
CA PRO A 514 -5.90 -19.89 -6.42
C PRO A 514 -6.03 -21.17 -5.59
N VAL A 515 -5.96 -22.33 -6.24
CA VAL A 515 -5.83 -23.64 -5.56
C VAL A 515 -4.34 -23.94 -5.42
N PRO A 516 -3.79 -24.11 -4.20
CA PRO A 516 -2.39 -24.45 -4.02
C PRO A 516 -2.05 -25.85 -4.55
N LYS A 517 -0.78 -26.14 -4.77
CA LYS A 517 -0.36 -27.52 -5.08
C LYS A 517 -0.48 -28.39 -3.82
N ILE A 518 -1.13 -29.54 -3.94
CA ILE A 518 -1.33 -30.46 -2.81
C ILE A 518 0.01 -30.89 -2.20
N SER A 519 1.02 -31.20 -3.02
CA SER A 519 2.36 -31.58 -2.53
C SER A 519 3.00 -30.50 -1.64
N GLU A 520 2.92 -29.24 -2.05
CA GLU A 520 3.43 -28.10 -1.26
C GLU A 520 2.65 -27.92 0.05
N THR A 521 1.33 -28.13 0.01
CA THR A 521 0.47 -28.09 1.22
C THR A 521 0.82 -29.20 2.19
N ILE A 522 1.03 -30.43 1.73
CA ILE A 522 1.42 -31.56 2.59
C ILE A 522 2.83 -31.36 3.17
N GLU A 523 3.78 -30.85 2.39
CA GLU A 523 5.11 -30.51 2.90
C GLU A 523 5.03 -29.46 4.03
N ARG A 524 4.26 -28.39 3.82
CA ARG A 524 4.06 -27.34 4.84
C ARG A 524 3.29 -27.85 6.05
N TYR A 525 2.33 -28.76 5.87
CA TYR A 525 1.65 -29.44 6.96
C TYR A 525 2.64 -30.15 7.87
N LEU A 526 3.52 -30.97 7.29
CA LEU A 526 4.56 -31.66 8.04
C LEU A 526 5.50 -30.66 8.72
N GLN A 527 5.97 -29.62 8.03
CA GLN A 527 6.83 -28.59 8.64
C GLN A 527 6.18 -27.89 9.85
N ALA A 528 4.88 -27.58 9.76
CA ALA A 528 4.11 -26.95 10.84
C ALA A 528 3.78 -27.94 11.98
N LEU A 529 3.69 -29.23 11.70
CA LEU A 529 3.41 -30.26 12.69
C LEU A 529 4.66 -30.66 13.49
N LYS A 530 5.85 -30.61 12.88
CA LYS A 530 7.13 -31.00 13.50
C LYS A 530 7.41 -30.38 14.88
N PRO A 531 7.16 -29.08 15.14
CA PRO A 531 7.39 -28.51 16.48
C PRO A 531 6.31 -28.89 17.52
N LEU A 532 5.21 -29.55 17.12
CA LEU A 532 4.04 -29.80 17.96
C LEU A 532 3.96 -31.24 18.49
N ILE A 533 4.62 -32.20 17.83
CA ILE A 533 4.53 -33.63 18.16
C ILE A 533 5.91 -34.27 18.31
N PRO A 534 6.02 -35.41 19.01
CA PRO A 534 7.28 -36.16 19.11
C PRO A 534 7.75 -36.72 17.76
N ASP A 535 9.06 -36.93 17.62
CA ASP A 535 9.68 -37.40 16.37
C ASP A 535 9.12 -38.76 15.88
N PHE A 536 8.86 -39.71 16.79
CA PHE A 536 8.29 -41.02 16.41
C PHE A 536 6.89 -40.89 15.79
N GLN A 537 6.10 -39.92 16.26
CA GLN A 537 4.76 -39.66 15.73
C GLN A 537 4.86 -38.91 14.40
N TYR A 538 5.83 -38.00 14.28
CA TYR A 538 6.12 -37.29 13.04
C TYR A 538 6.51 -38.23 11.90
N GLU A 539 7.40 -39.20 12.14
CA GLU A 539 7.80 -40.20 11.15
C GLU A 539 6.62 -41.00 10.62
N LYS A 540 5.70 -41.40 11.51
CA LYS A 540 4.46 -42.10 11.15
C LYS A 540 3.55 -41.25 10.27
N VAL A 541 3.35 -39.97 10.61
CA VAL A 541 2.53 -39.06 9.80
C VAL A 541 3.20 -38.76 8.45
N ALA A 542 4.53 -38.72 8.38
CA ALA A 542 5.26 -38.57 7.12
C ALA A 542 5.01 -39.75 6.17
N GLN A 543 4.93 -40.98 6.69
CA GLN A 543 4.55 -42.16 5.89
C GLN A 543 3.11 -42.03 5.35
N TYR A 544 2.15 -41.60 6.19
CA TYR A 544 0.78 -41.36 5.74
C TYR A 544 0.68 -40.25 4.69
N ALA A 545 1.50 -39.21 4.81
CA ALA A 545 1.58 -38.13 3.84
C ALA A 545 2.10 -38.62 2.49
N GLU A 546 3.13 -39.47 2.47
CA GLU A 546 3.64 -40.09 1.25
C GLU A 546 2.58 -40.98 0.58
N GLU A 547 1.92 -41.84 1.35
CA GLU A 547 0.83 -42.68 0.85
C GLU A 547 -0.32 -41.84 0.25
N PHE A 548 -0.72 -40.76 0.94
CA PHE A 548 -1.75 -39.85 0.47
C PHE A 548 -1.37 -39.20 -0.88
N LEU A 549 -0.12 -38.76 -1.03
CA LEU A 549 0.38 -38.14 -2.26
C LEU A 549 0.41 -39.13 -3.43
N GLN A 550 0.74 -40.40 -3.17
CA GLN A 550 0.78 -41.43 -4.19
C GLN A 550 -0.62 -41.90 -4.61
N LYS A 551 -1.54 -42.14 -3.66
CA LYS A 551 -2.81 -42.84 -3.92
C LYS A 551 -4.00 -41.92 -4.15
N THR A 552 -4.04 -40.75 -3.51
CA THR A 552 -5.28 -39.96 -3.36
C THR A 552 -5.17 -38.54 -3.93
N ALA A 553 -4.00 -37.90 -3.80
CA ALA A 553 -3.82 -36.48 -4.13
C ALA A 553 -4.23 -36.11 -5.57
N ASN A 554 -3.87 -36.93 -6.57
CA ASN A 554 -4.21 -36.64 -7.98
C ASN A 554 -5.72 -36.58 -8.23
N LYS A 555 -6.50 -37.46 -7.59
CA LYS A 555 -7.97 -37.45 -7.70
C LYS A 555 -8.56 -36.18 -7.09
N LEU A 556 -8.11 -35.81 -5.89
CA LEU A 556 -8.59 -34.61 -5.20
C LEU A 556 -8.20 -33.32 -5.93
N LYS A 557 -7.01 -33.28 -6.54
CA LYS A 557 -6.58 -32.14 -7.36
C LYS A 557 -7.59 -31.84 -8.46
N ILE A 558 -7.99 -32.86 -9.24
CA ILE A 558 -8.93 -32.70 -10.35
C ILE A 558 -10.28 -32.18 -9.84
N LEU A 559 -10.78 -32.75 -8.74
CA LEU A 559 -12.06 -32.35 -8.15
C LEU A 559 -12.05 -30.92 -7.60
N LEU A 560 -10.98 -30.53 -6.89
CA LEU A 560 -10.82 -29.16 -6.38
C LEU A 560 -10.64 -28.14 -7.49
N GLU A 561 -9.87 -28.46 -8.54
CA GLU A 561 -9.74 -27.59 -9.71
C GLU A 561 -11.07 -27.43 -10.45
N ALA A 562 -11.87 -28.49 -10.56
CA ALA A 562 -13.23 -28.43 -11.11
C ALA A 562 -14.16 -27.54 -10.25
N ARG A 563 -14.08 -27.67 -8.93
CA ARG A 563 -14.80 -26.79 -8.00
C ARG A 563 -14.37 -25.33 -8.14
N ALA A 564 -13.08 -25.06 -8.27
CA ALA A 564 -12.55 -23.71 -8.45
C ALA A 564 -12.97 -23.06 -9.77
N ARG A 565 -13.31 -23.84 -10.80
CA ARG A 565 -13.90 -23.33 -12.05
C ARG A 565 -15.38 -22.95 -11.91
N THR A 566 -16.12 -23.64 -11.04
CA THR A 566 -17.59 -23.48 -10.90
C THR A 566 -18.00 -22.52 -9.77
N ARG A 567 -17.08 -22.14 -8.88
CA ARG A 567 -17.35 -21.28 -7.73
C ARG A 567 -16.51 -20.00 -7.78
N VAL A 568 -17.09 -18.88 -7.35
CA VAL A 568 -16.36 -17.59 -7.21
C VAL A 568 -15.22 -17.69 -6.19
N ASN A 569 -15.43 -18.47 -5.14
CA ASN A 569 -14.39 -18.83 -4.19
C ASN A 569 -14.65 -20.26 -3.76
N TRP A 570 -13.67 -21.14 -3.95
CA TRP A 570 -13.84 -22.59 -3.79
C TRP A 570 -13.91 -23.04 -2.33
N VAL A 571 -13.48 -22.23 -1.36
CA VAL A 571 -13.41 -22.63 0.05
C VAL A 571 -14.40 -21.91 0.96
N THR A 572 -14.90 -20.73 0.60
CA THR A 572 -15.65 -19.86 1.52
C THR A 572 -16.86 -20.54 2.17
N ASP A 573 -17.62 -21.35 1.43
CA ASP A 573 -18.80 -22.03 1.96
C ASP A 573 -18.43 -23.17 2.92
N TRP A 574 -17.42 -23.97 2.59
CA TRP A 574 -16.88 -24.98 3.51
C TRP A 574 -16.28 -24.34 4.76
N TRP A 575 -15.52 -23.27 4.60
CA TRP A 575 -14.95 -22.52 5.73
C TRP A 575 -16.02 -21.93 6.64
N LEU A 576 -17.09 -21.34 6.07
CA LEU A 576 -18.19 -20.81 6.87
C LEU A 576 -18.93 -21.91 7.67
N ASN A 577 -19.09 -23.10 7.07
CA ASN A 577 -19.69 -24.24 7.75
C ASN A 577 -18.80 -24.69 8.92
N ASP A 578 -17.54 -25.00 8.64
CA ASP A 578 -16.59 -25.53 9.61
C ASP A 578 -16.32 -24.55 10.76
N MET A 579 -16.02 -23.29 10.45
CA MET A 579 -15.66 -22.29 11.46
C MET A 579 -16.86 -21.74 12.24
N TYR A 580 -18.07 -21.71 11.67
CA TYR A 580 -19.21 -21.04 12.30
C TYR A 580 -20.50 -21.86 12.30
N PHE A 581 -21.04 -22.21 11.14
CA PHE A 581 -22.44 -22.67 11.08
C PHE A 581 -22.67 -24.04 11.70
N GLU A 582 -21.68 -24.92 11.65
CA GLU A 582 -21.74 -26.24 12.26
C GLU A 582 -21.32 -26.23 13.73
N GLN A 583 -20.82 -25.10 14.24
CA GLN A 583 -20.51 -24.97 15.67
C GLN A 583 -21.80 -24.83 16.50
N ASN A 584 -21.97 -25.67 17.53
CA ASN A 584 -23.15 -25.64 18.43
C ASN A 584 -22.98 -24.73 19.65
N ALA A 585 -21.78 -24.22 19.88
CA ALA A 585 -21.51 -23.35 21.03
C ALA A 585 -22.36 -22.05 20.99
N PRO A 586 -22.68 -21.47 22.16
CA PRO A 586 -23.20 -20.11 22.25
C PRO A 586 -22.36 -19.10 21.46
N LEU A 587 -23.00 -18.07 20.90
CA LEU A 587 -22.30 -17.02 20.18
C LEU A 587 -21.45 -16.09 21.07
N PRO A 588 -21.96 -15.51 22.17
CA PRO A 588 -21.13 -14.64 23.01
C PRO A 588 -19.94 -15.41 23.58
N ILE A 589 -18.81 -14.73 23.76
CA ILE A 589 -17.52 -15.30 24.22
C ILE A 589 -16.86 -16.22 23.18
N LYS A 590 -17.54 -17.27 22.70
CA LYS A 590 -16.96 -18.31 21.84
C LYS A 590 -16.85 -17.91 20.36
N SER A 591 -17.72 -17.00 19.87
CA SER A 591 -17.75 -16.60 18.46
C SER A 591 -17.74 -15.08 18.28
N ASN A 592 -18.70 -14.37 18.89
CA ASN A 592 -18.88 -12.94 18.69
C ASN A 592 -17.82 -12.13 19.43
N PRO A 593 -17.01 -11.32 18.74
CA PRO A 593 -16.05 -10.43 19.40
C PRO A 593 -16.75 -9.17 19.95
N GLY A 594 -16.19 -8.65 21.04
CA GLY A 594 -16.58 -7.37 21.63
C GLY A 594 -15.51 -6.30 21.39
N MET A 595 -15.90 -5.07 21.13
CA MET A 595 -14.98 -3.95 20.83
C MET A 595 -15.33 -2.71 21.65
N LEU A 596 -14.32 -2.13 22.30
CA LEU A 596 -14.41 -0.80 22.91
C LEU A 596 -14.00 0.26 21.88
N VAL A 597 -14.80 1.31 21.71
CA VAL A 597 -14.56 2.38 20.73
C VAL A 597 -14.39 3.75 21.40
N HIS A 598 -15.17 4.02 22.44
CA HIS A 598 -15.11 5.27 23.16
C HIS A 598 -15.33 5.06 24.65
N ARG A 599 -14.46 5.68 25.45
CA ARG A 599 -14.63 5.84 26.89
C ARG A 599 -14.97 7.27 27.19
N ASN A 600 -15.99 7.51 28.00
CA ASN A 600 -16.38 8.84 28.45
C ASN A 600 -16.27 8.93 29.98
N TYR A 601 -15.76 10.05 30.49
CA TYR A 601 -15.49 10.24 31.93
C TYR A 601 -16.52 11.17 32.60
N SER A 602 -17.80 11.00 32.26
CA SER A 602 -18.98 11.79 32.68
C SER A 602 -19.40 12.92 31.72
N ARG A 603 -20.64 12.82 31.23
CA ARG A 603 -21.39 13.87 30.52
C ARG A 603 -22.86 13.81 30.93
N SER A 604 -23.52 14.96 30.92
CA SER A 604 -24.92 15.10 31.30
C SER A 604 -25.84 14.23 30.42
N ARG A 605 -27.06 13.94 30.91
CA ARG A 605 -28.05 13.14 30.17
C ARG A 605 -28.38 13.71 28.78
N SER A 606 -28.43 15.04 28.65
CA SER A 606 -28.68 15.74 27.37
C SER A 606 -27.57 15.46 26.34
N GLU A 607 -26.32 15.53 26.79
CA GLU A 607 -25.17 15.26 25.93
C GLU A 607 -25.12 13.79 25.50
N ASN A 608 -25.57 12.86 26.36
CA ASN A 608 -25.65 11.45 26.00
C ASN A 608 -26.71 11.18 24.91
N VAL A 609 -27.90 11.80 24.99
CA VAL A 609 -28.91 11.71 23.91
C VAL A 609 -28.33 12.15 22.57
N THR A 610 -27.59 13.26 22.55
CA THR A 610 -26.94 13.77 21.34
C THR A 610 -25.84 12.82 20.85
N LEU A 611 -25.05 12.25 21.77
CA LEU A 611 -24.02 11.25 21.45
C LEU A 611 -24.63 10.02 20.78
N ILE A 612 -25.69 9.45 21.36
CA ILE A 612 -26.42 8.29 20.80
C ILE A 612 -26.92 8.63 19.40
N ALA A 613 -27.58 9.77 19.22
CA ALA A 613 -28.08 10.21 17.93
C ALA A 613 -26.95 10.37 16.90
N SER A 614 -25.80 10.93 17.30
CA SER A 614 -24.62 11.10 16.45
C SER A 614 -24.03 9.76 16.00
N ILE A 615 -23.94 8.78 16.91
CA ILE A 615 -23.48 7.42 16.60
C ILE A 615 -24.40 6.75 15.58
N ILE A 616 -25.71 6.84 15.78
CA ILE A 616 -26.72 6.26 14.88
C ILE A 616 -26.67 6.93 13.50
N LYS A 617 -26.72 8.26 13.45
CA LYS A 617 -26.64 9.04 12.19
C LYS A 617 -25.35 8.74 11.43
N SER A 618 -24.22 8.61 12.13
CA SER A 618 -22.93 8.27 11.54
C SER A 618 -22.91 6.84 10.97
N THR A 619 -23.53 5.89 11.68
CA THR A 619 -23.67 4.50 11.22
C THR A 619 -24.55 4.42 9.97
N LEU A 620 -25.68 5.13 9.93
CA LEU A 620 -26.56 5.21 8.76
C LEU A 620 -25.83 5.81 7.56
N ARG A 621 -25.09 6.91 7.77
CA ARG A 621 -24.25 7.51 6.72
C ARG A 621 -23.18 6.54 6.21
N TYR A 622 -22.56 5.77 7.10
CA TYR A 622 -21.57 4.76 6.71
C TYR A 622 -22.21 3.63 5.89
N LYS A 623 -23.42 3.16 6.28
CA LYS A 623 -24.20 2.20 5.48
C LYS A 623 -24.47 2.75 4.08
N THR A 624 -24.91 4.00 3.94
CA THR A 624 -25.12 4.62 2.62
C THR A 624 -23.86 4.63 1.77
N LYS A 625 -22.70 4.98 2.34
CA LYS A 625 -21.40 4.91 1.63
C LYS A 625 -21.08 3.49 1.14
N VAL A 626 -21.37 2.47 1.95
CA VAL A 626 -21.19 1.05 1.59
C VAL A 626 -22.11 0.66 0.43
N GLU A 627 -23.38 1.06 0.48
CA GLU A 627 -24.39 0.74 -0.54
C GLU A 627 -24.11 1.44 -1.87
N ASN A 628 -23.63 2.68 -1.81
CA ASN A 628 -23.23 3.48 -2.97
C ASN A 628 -21.85 3.11 -3.53
N ASN A 629 -21.14 2.14 -2.94
CA ASN A 629 -19.78 1.73 -3.33
C ASN A 629 -18.73 2.85 -3.26
N GLU A 630 -18.91 3.80 -2.36
CA GLU A 630 -17.99 4.94 -2.16
C GLU A 630 -16.75 4.54 -1.33
N LEU A 631 -16.73 3.33 -0.77
CA LEU A 631 -15.61 2.82 0.02
C LEU A 631 -14.67 1.98 -0.85
N HIS A 632 -13.37 2.30 -0.74
CA HIS A 632 -12.30 1.55 -1.38
C HIS A 632 -11.21 1.23 -0.38
N GLU A 633 -10.65 0.02 -0.46
CA GLU A 633 -9.48 -0.37 0.31
C GLU A 633 -8.43 -1.05 -0.56
N THR A 634 -7.18 -0.72 -0.26
CA THR A 634 -6.01 -1.41 -0.78
C THR A 634 -5.23 -2.05 0.37
N SER A 635 -4.52 -3.14 0.09
CA SER A 635 -3.70 -3.82 1.07
C SER A 635 -2.61 -2.89 1.61
N GLY A 636 -2.52 -2.73 2.93
CA GLY A 636 -1.39 -2.14 3.62
C GLY A 636 -0.36 -3.18 4.07
N GLY A 637 0.82 -2.74 4.51
CA GLY A 637 1.86 -3.64 5.04
C GLY A 637 2.58 -4.45 3.96
N GLN A 638 2.71 -5.76 4.18
CA GLN A 638 3.38 -6.66 3.22
C GLN A 638 2.61 -6.72 1.90
N LEU A 639 3.33 -6.65 0.77
CA LEU A 639 2.74 -6.66 -0.58
C LEU A 639 1.66 -5.56 -0.76
N SER A 640 1.94 -4.32 -0.34
CA SER A 640 0.98 -3.22 -0.38
C SER A 640 0.51 -2.85 -1.80
N GLY A 641 -0.66 -2.23 -1.91
CA GLY A 641 -1.17 -1.67 -3.18
C GLY A 641 -2.22 -2.52 -3.92
N SER A 642 -2.46 -3.78 -3.55
CA SER A 642 -3.52 -4.59 -4.19
C SER A 642 -4.92 -4.20 -3.70
N HIS A 643 -5.90 -4.15 -4.60
CA HIS A 643 -7.31 -3.97 -4.23
C HIS A 643 -7.81 -5.14 -3.35
N LEU A 644 -8.63 -4.82 -2.36
CA LEU A 644 -9.24 -5.79 -1.46
C LEU A 644 -10.74 -5.95 -1.75
N CYS A 645 -11.24 -7.16 -1.58
CA CYS A 645 -12.66 -7.49 -1.66
C CYS A 645 -13.44 -6.69 -0.60
N MET A 646 -14.49 -6.01 -1.05
CA MET A 646 -15.36 -5.17 -0.21
C MET A 646 -16.66 -5.88 0.21
N ASN A 647 -16.86 -7.15 -0.14
CA ASN A 647 -18.13 -7.85 0.11
C ASN A 647 -18.48 -7.94 1.62
N GLN A 648 -17.47 -8.08 2.48
CA GLN A 648 -17.66 -8.12 3.93
C GLN A 648 -18.27 -6.81 4.50
N TYR A 649 -18.01 -5.65 3.86
CA TYR A 649 -18.59 -4.37 4.28
C TYR A 649 -20.09 -4.33 4.01
N ARG A 650 -20.52 -4.82 2.86
CA ARG A 650 -21.95 -4.94 2.53
C ARG A 650 -22.65 -5.92 3.45
N ASN A 651 -21.98 -7.03 3.78
CA ASN A 651 -22.51 -8.06 4.64
C ASN A 651 -22.87 -7.55 6.05
N LEU A 652 -22.13 -6.56 6.60
CA LEU A 652 -22.41 -5.94 7.91
C LEU A 652 -23.88 -5.50 8.07
N PHE A 653 -24.49 -4.98 7.00
CA PHE A 653 -25.86 -4.44 7.04
C PHE A 653 -26.89 -5.38 6.42
N THR A 654 -26.45 -6.33 5.59
CA THR A 654 -27.33 -7.17 4.74
C THR A 654 -27.44 -8.62 5.16
N ARG A 655 -26.72 -9.05 6.20
CA ARG A 655 -26.78 -10.43 6.72
C ARG A 655 -27.32 -10.48 8.13
N TYR A 656 -27.88 -11.63 8.50
CA TYR A 656 -28.29 -12.02 9.85
C TYR A 656 -27.99 -13.51 10.02
N ARG A 657 -27.52 -13.96 11.19
CA ARG A 657 -27.27 -15.37 11.44
C ARG A 657 -28.49 -16.03 12.07
N ARG A 658 -29.17 -16.90 11.32
CA ARG A 658 -30.33 -17.64 11.80
C ARG A 658 -29.89 -19.02 12.31
N PRO A 659 -30.31 -19.41 13.53
CA PRO A 659 -30.06 -20.76 14.02
C PRO A 659 -30.80 -21.79 13.16
N GLY A 660 -30.23 -23.00 13.01
CA GLY A 660 -30.85 -24.08 12.25
C GLY A 660 -30.71 -25.44 12.92
N ASN A 661 -31.44 -26.44 12.39
CA ASN A 661 -31.51 -27.78 12.97
C ASN A 661 -30.15 -28.50 12.97
N SER A 662 -29.49 -28.54 11.81
CA SER A 662 -28.17 -29.16 11.65
C SER A 662 -27.05 -28.13 11.72
N ARG A 663 -27.24 -27.02 11.00
CA ARG A 663 -26.31 -25.89 10.92
C ARG A 663 -27.08 -24.57 10.84
N ASP A 664 -26.44 -23.51 11.32
CA ASP A 664 -26.91 -22.14 11.13
C ASP A 664 -26.80 -21.72 9.66
N HIS A 665 -27.38 -20.58 9.30
CA HIS A 665 -27.23 -20.00 7.97
C HIS A 665 -27.41 -18.50 7.99
N HIS A 666 -26.89 -17.83 6.96
CA HIS A 666 -27.18 -16.42 6.75
C HIS A 666 -28.54 -16.21 6.10
N VAL A 667 -29.31 -15.29 6.65
CA VAL A 667 -30.45 -14.68 5.98
C VAL A 667 -29.99 -13.36 5.34
N ILE A 668 -30.35 -13.15 4.07
CA ILE A 668 -30.11 -11.89 3.38
C ILE A 668 -31.27 -10.94 3.67
N ARG A 669 -30.94 -9.71 4.03
CA ARG A 669 -31.91 -8.63 4.28
C ARG A 669 -31.55 -7.38 3.48
N LYS A 670 -32.58 -6.66 3.07
CA LYS A 670 -32.48 -5.27 2.59
C LYS A 670 -33.29 -4.43 3.56
N SER A 671 -32.62 -3.51 4.26
CA SER A 671 -33.22 -2.81 5.38
C SER A 671 -32.78 -1.36 5.41
N ASP A 672 -33.76 -0.48 5.62
CA ASP A 672 -33.57 0.96 5.71
C ASP A 672 -33.90 1.47 7.14
N PHE A 673 -34.10 0.55 8.08
CA PHE A 673 -34.40 0.87 9.48
C PHE A 673 -33.45 0.13 10.44
N PHE A 674 -33.39 0.63 11.67
CA PHE A 674 -32.68 0.01 12.79
C PHE A 674 -33.64 -0.11 13.98
N LEU A 675 -33.22 -0.84 15.01
CA LEU A 675 -33.97 -0.95 16.25
C LEU A 675 -33.15 -0.42 17.42
N ILE A 676 -33.83 0.17 18.40
CA ILE A 676 -33.25 0.47 19.72
C ILE A 676 -33.79 -0.56 20.69
N MET A 677 -32.92 -1.15 21.50
CA MET A 677 -33.26 -2.04 22.60
C MET A 677 -32.85 -1.39 23.92
N ARG A 678 -33.82 -1.24 24.83
CA ARG A 678 -33.58 -0.81 26.21
C ARG A 678 -34.46 -1.63 27.13
N ASN A 679 -33.87 -2.13 28.23
CA ASN A 679 -34.62 -2.83 29.27
C ASN A 679 -35.45 -4.04 28.74
N GLY A 680 -34.98 -4.73 27.71
CA GLY A 680 -35.69 -5.86 27.10
C GLY A 680 -36.81 -5.47 26.12
N THR A 681 -37.04 -4.17 25.90
CA THR A 681 -38.04 -3.64 24.97
C THR A 681 -37.36 -3.14 23.69
N PHE A 682 -37.94 -3.45 22.54
CA PHE A 682 -37.52 -2.94 21.24
C PHE A 682 -38.35 -1.71 20.84
N TYR A 683 -37.70 -0.80 20.13
CA TYR A 683 -38.30 0.40 19.56
C TYR A 683 -37.83 0.55 18.13
N LYS A 684 -38.73 0.96 17.23
CA LYS A 684 -38.41 1.31 15.84
C LYS A 684 -38.52 2.83 15.68
N PRO A 685 -37.43 3.58 15.91
CA PRO A 685 -37.48 5.03 15.89
C PRO A 685 -37.56 5.62 14.48
N ASP A 686 -38.10 6.85 14.39
CA ASP A 686 -38.00 7.71 13.21
C ASP A 686 -36.68 8.49 13.27
N VAL A 687 -35.95 8.51 12.15
CA VAL A 687 -34.67 9.22 12.02
C VAL A 687 -34.85 10.74 12.15
N ASN A 688 -36.01 11.27 11.76
CA ASN A 688 -36.31 12.71 11.81
C ASN A 688 -36.51 13.21 13.24
N ASP A 689 -37.12 12.40 14.11
CA ASP A 689 -37.43 12.72 15.52
C ASP A 689 -36.47 12.02 16.51
N LEU A 690 -35.32 11.56 16.03
CA LEU A 690 -34.44 10.61 16.72
C LEU A 690 -34.02 11.04 18.13
N GLU A 691 -33.64 12.31 18.31
CA GLU A 691 -33.17 12.80 19.61
C GLU A 691 -34.31 12.87 20.66
N ALA A 692 -35.49 13.32 20.25
CA ALA A 692 -36.69 13.31 21.11
C ALA A 692 -37.11 11.89 21.48
N GLN A 693 -37.06 10.96 20.51
CA GLN A 693 -37.40 9.56 20.73
C GLN A 693 -36.36 8.84 21.60
N ILE A 694 -35.07 9.09 21.43
CA ILE A 694 -34.02 8.56 22.33
C ILE A 694 -34.25 9.10 23.74
N PHE A 695 -34.51 10.40 23.91
CA PHE A 695 -34.82 10.97 25.22
C PHE A 695 -36.02 10.29 25.87
N ALA A 696 -37.09 10.04 25.11
CA ALA A 696 -38.28 9.31 25.58
C ALA A 696 -37.95 7.86 25.97
N ILE A 697 -37.17 7.13 25.17
CA ILE A 697 -36.76 5.75 25.48
C ILE A 697 -35.94 5.72 26.77
N VAL A 698 -34.94 6.59 26.89
CA VAL A 698 -34.04 6.66 28.05
C VAL A 698 -34.81 6.98 29.34
N THR A 699 -35.83 7.84 29.26
CA THR A 699 -36.58 8.31 30.44
C THR A 699 -37.82 7.49 30.80
N LYS A 700 -38.50 6.88 29.83
CA LYS A 700 -39.81 6.24 30.04
C LYS A 700 -39.82 4.72 29.90
N SER A 701 -38.75 4.08 29.39
CA SER A 701 -38.77 2.63 29.20
C SER A 701 -38.85 1.87 30.53
N THR A 702 -39.72 0.85 30.59
CA THR A 702 -39.85 -0.03 31.74
C THR A 702 -39.20 -1.40 31.46
N PRO A 703 -38.58 -2.05 32.47
CA PRO A 703 -38.07 -3.42 32.35
C PRO A 703 -39.11 -4.43 31.88
N GLN A 704 -38.80 -5.15 30.81
CA GLN A 704 -39.57 -6.28 30.29
C GLN A 704 -38.82 -7.61 30.49
N LYS A 705 -39.54 -8.72 30.32
CA LYS A 705 -38.99 -10.07 30.42
C LYS A 705 -37.94 -10.30 29.34
N ASN A 706 -36.88 -10.99 29.73
CA ASN A 706 -35.64 -11.10 28.98
C ASN A 706 -35.67 -12.24 27.95
N VAL A 707 -36.30 -12.03 26.79
CA VAL A 707 -36.24 -13.04 25.70
C VAL A 707 -34.87 -13.03 24.99
N GLY A 708 -34.19 -11.89 24.94
CA GLY A 708 -32.89 -11.75 24.27
C GLY A 708 -31.81 -12.70 24.78
N ILE A 709 -31.82 -13.05 26.07
CA ILE A 709 -30.87 -14.01 26.66
C ILE A 709 -30.95 -15.39 26.04
N LEU A 710 -32.08 -15.77 25.44
CA LEU A 710 -32.21 -17.08 24.80
C LEU A 710 -31.31 -17.21 23.56
N THR A 711 -30.85 -16.09 22.99
CA THR A 711 -29.82 -16.07 21.93
C THR A 711 -28.43 -16.50 22.42
N THR A 712 -28.23 -16.64 23.74
CA THR A 712 -26.99 -17.19 24.34
C THR A 712 -27.05 -18.71 24.56
N CYS A 713 -28.16 -19.36 24.23
CA CYS A 713 -28.20 -20.82 24.25
C CYS A 713 -27.25 -21.42 23.22
N ALA A 714 -26.96 -22.72 23.37
CA ALA A 714 -26.41 -23.51 22.28
C ALA A 714 -27.30 -23.37 21.04
N ARG A 715 -26.70 -23.37 19.85
CA ARG A 715 -27.39 -22.93 18.62
C ARG A 715 -28.62 -23.76 18.28
N ARG A 716 -28.56 -25.06 18.56
CA ARG A 716 -29.64 -26.03 18.28
C ARG A 716 -30.80 -25.85 19.25
N ASP A 717 -30.48 -25.63 20.53
CA ASP A 717 -31.48 -25.31 21.55
C ASP A 717 -32.15 -23.97 21.25
N TRP A 718 -31.37 -22.97 20.83
CA TRP A 718 -31.90 -21.68 20.41
C TRP A 718 -32.85 -21.82 19.22
N ASN A 719 -32.53 -22.65 18.22
CA ASN A 719 -33.44 -22.91 17.10
C ASN A 719 -34.81 -23.41 17.58
N ILE A 720 -34.82 -24.41 18.48
CA ILE A 720 -36.05 -25.00 19.03
C ILE A 720 -36.83 -23.97 19.84
N LEU A 721 -36.16 -23.23 20.73
CA LEU A 721 -36.79 -22.20 21.56
C LEU A 721 -37.36 -21.06 20.72
N ARG A 722 -36.67 -20.68 19.65
CA ARG A 722 -37.14 -19.65 18.72
C ARG A 722 -38.46 -20.05 18.06
N SER A 723 -38.63 -21.31 17.64
CA SER A 723 -39.92 -21.82 17.13
C SER A 723 -41.02 -21.79 18.18
N LYS A 724 -40.72 -22.22 19.42
CA LYS A 724 -41.69 -22.14 20.53
C LYS A 724 -42.14 -20.71 20.81
N ILE A 725 -41.23 -19.72 20.72
CA ILE A 725 -41.57 -18.30 20.91
C ILE A 725 -42.55 -17.81 19.83
N GLU A 726 -42.40 -18.27 18.58
CA GLU A 726 -43.31 -17.94 17.48
C GLU A 726 -44.72 -18.54 17.71
N GLU A 727 -44.81 -19.73 18.28
CA GLU A 727 -46.08 -20.42 18.57
C GLU A 727 -46.90 -19.76 19.68
N ILE A 728 -46.24 -19.10 20.66
CA ILE A 728 -46.93 -18.45 21.79
C ILE A 728 -47.83 -17.29 21.32
N SER A 729 -47.41 -16.53 20.31
CA SER A 729 -48.16 -15.37 19.83
C SER A 729 -47.71 -14.94 18.43
N SER A 730 -48.67 -14.59 17.57
CA SER A 730 -48.39 -13.99 16.26
C SER A 730 -47.57 -12.69 16.36
N ILE A 731 -47.69 -11.94 17.47
CA ILE A 731 -46.89 -10.75 17.77
C ILE A 731 -45.41 -11.11 17.89
N ASN A 732 -45.08 -12.25 18.53
CA ASN A 732 -43.70 -12.71 18.68
C ASN A 732 -43.08 -13.05 17.33
N GLY A 733 -43.83 -13.74 16.46
CA GLY A 733 -43.39 -14.04 15.09
C GLY A 733 -43.12 -12.78 14.27
N ALA A 734 -44.01 -11.79 14.36
CA ALA A 734 -43.82 -10.50 13.72
C ALA A 734 -42.58 -9.77 14.25
N LEU A 735 -42.37 -9.76 15.57
CA LEU A 735 -41.21 -9.13 16.20
C LEU A 735 -39.89 -9.84 15.86
N LEU A 736 -39.85 -11.17 15.84
CA LEU A 736 -38.67 -11.94 15.39
C LEU A 736 -38.29 -11.61 13.95
N LYS A 737 -39.29 -11.51 13.06
CA LYS A 737 -39.07 -11.11 11.66
C LYS A 737 -38.58 -9.67 11.56
N LEU A 738 -39.11 -8.77 12.38
CA LEU A 738 -38.67 -7.37 12.44
C LEU A 738 -37.21 -7.27 12.90
N ILE A 739 -36.83 -7.98 13.97
CA ILE A 739 -35.45 -8.03 14.49
C ILE A 739 -34.49 -8.61 13.44
N GLN A 740 -34.86 -9.72 12.80
CA GLN A 740 -34.07 -10.34 11.73
C GLN A 740 -33.78 -9.35 10.59
N ASN A 741 -34.77 -8.52 10.25
CA ASN A 741 -34.70 -7.58 9.14
C ASN A 741 -34.11 -6.21 9.50
N ALA A 742 -33.84 -5.87 10.77
CA ALA A 742 -33.24 -4.59 11.14
C ALA A 742 -31.80 -4.47 10.62
N ALA A 743 -31.36 -3.33 10.06
CA ALA A 743 -29.99 -3.17 9.54
C ALA A 743 -28.92 -3.35 10.64
N PHE A 744 -29.19 -2.84 11.83
CA PHE A 744 -28.41 -3.01 13.06
C PHE A 744 -29.32 -2.77 14.28
N ILE A 745 -28.82 -3.12 15.47
CA ILE A 745 -29.50 -2.87 16.75
C ILE A 745 -28.64 -1.93 17.59
N VAL A 746 -29.28 -1.01 18.30
CA VAL A 746 -28.66 -0.10 19.26
C VAL A 746 -29.11 -0.52 20.65
N ASN A 747 -28.19 -0.93 21.51
CA ASN A 747 -28.46 -1.35 22.87
C ASN A 747 -28.12 -0.21 23.82
N LEU A 748 -29.13 0.33 24.51
CA LEU A 748 -28.95 1.38 25.51
C LEU A 748 -28.92 0.76 26.90
N ASP A 749 -27.72 0.68 27.47
CA ASP A 749 -27.46 0.07 28.77
C ASP A 749 -27.30 1.14 29.86
N GLN A 750 -27.49 0.74 31.12
CA GLN A 750 -27.18 1.61 32.25
C GLN A 750 -25.66 1.59 32.50
N ALA A 751 -25.14 2.63 33.14
CA ALA A 751 -23.75 2.61 33.62
C ALA A 751 -23.58 1.45 34.63
N GLY A 752 -22.52 0.66 34.45
CA GLY A 752 -22.22 -0.49 35.29
C GLY A 752 -20.82 -0.40 35.91
N ASP A 753 -20.61 -1.16 36.98
CA ASP A 753 -19.29 -1.28 37.63
C ASP A 753 -18.36 -2.27 36.90
N ASP A 754 -18.91 -3.08 35.98
CA ASP A 754 -18.17 -4.06 35.18
C ASP A 754 -17.20 -3.38 34.21
N SER A 755 -16.12 -4.09 33.85
CA SER A 755 -15.24 -3.67 32.75
C SER A 755 -16.05 -3.56 31.45
N PRO A 756 -16.13 -2.39 30.77
CA PRO A 756 -17.03 -2.24 29.62
C PRO A 756 -16.74 -3.19 28.47
N ILE A 757 -15.49 -3.63 28.33
CA ILE A 757 -15.13 -4.59 27.27
C ILE A 757 -15.80 -5.96 27.49
N GLU A 758 -15.95 -6.40 28.74
CA GLU A 758 -16.69 -7.63 29.08
C GLU A 758 -18.19 -7.46 28.84
N GLN A 759 -18.73 -6.30 29.24
CA GLN A 759 -20.12 -5.93 28.95
C GLN A 759 -20.40 -5.91 27.44
N PHE A 760 -19.46 -5.46 26.62
CA PHE A 760 -19.60 -5.42 25.17
C PHE A 760 -19.38 -6.78 24.52
N LEU A 761 -18.65 -7.70 25.16
CA LEU A 761 -18.44 -9.06 24.66
C LEU A 761 -19.66 -9.96 24.89
N HIS A 762 -20.22 -9.95 26.10
CA HIS A 762 -21.24 -10.93 26.52
C HIS A 762 -22.41 -10.32 27.30
N GLY A 763 -22.49 -9.00 27.39
CA GLY A 763 -23.61 -8.28 27.99
C GLY A 763 -23.47 -7.96 29.48
N GLY A 764 -22.50 -8.54 30.21
CA GLY A 764 -22.40 -8.37 31.67
C GLY A 764 -23.75 -8.66 32.36
N LYS A 765 -24.12 -7.82 33.33
CA LYS A 765 -25.48 -7.82 33.93
C LYS A 765 -26.62 -7.42 32.95
N PHE A 766 -26.28 -6.83 31.80
CA PHE A 766 -27.19 -6.39 30.74
C PHE A 766 -27.30 -7.38 29.58
N ALA A 767 -26.97 -8.66 29.80
CA ALA A 767 -27.18 -9.71 28.79
C ALA A 767 -28.66 -9.81 28.35
N ASN A 768 -29.58 -9.23 29.13
CA ASN A 768 -30.98 -9.08 28.77
C ASN A 768 -31.30 -8.05 27.69
N ASN A 769 -30.35 -7.17 27.41
CA ASN A 769 -30.47 -6.09 26.46
C ASN A 769 -29.60 -6.36 25.23
N ARG A 770 -29.62 -7.60 24.73
CA ARG A 770 -28.83 -8.07 23.57
C ARG A 770 -29.65 -8.98 22.67
N TRP A 771 -29.21 -9.09 21.42
CA TRP A 771 -29.67 -10.07 20.44
C TRP A 771 -28.49 -10.57 19.61
N PHE A 772 -27.83 -11.64 20.08
CA PHE A 772 -26.50 -12.05 19.58
C PHE A 772 -26.48 -12.60 18.15
N ASP A 773 -27.63 -12.98 17.60
CA ASP A 773 -27.77 -13.35 16.19
C ASP A 773 -27.67 -12.15 15.23
N CYS A 774 -27.89 -10.93 15.74
CA CYS A 774 -27.80 -9.73 14.92
C CYS A 774 -26.34 -9.41 14.61
N THR A 775 -26.07 -9.19 13.33
CA THR A 775 -24.74 -8.90 12.80
C THR A 775 -24.04 -7.74 13.49
N LEU A 776 -24.75 -6.63 13.74
CA LEU A 776 -24.16 -5.42 14.30
C LEU A 776 -25.02 -4.90 15.46
N GLN A 777 -24.42 -4.89 16.64
CA GLN A 777 -24.99 -4.33 17.87
C GLN A 777 -24.10 -3.17 18.35
N LEU A 778 -24.67 -1.96 18.36
CA LEU A 778 -24.04 -0.76 18.90
C LEU A 778 -24.46 -0.59 20.35
N ILE A 779 -23.52 -0.71 21.29
CA ILE A 779 -23.83 -0.70 22.72
C ILE A 779 -23.38 0.63 23.31
N ILE A 780 -24.32 1.41 23.83
CA ILE A 780 -24.06 2.71 24.46
C ILE A 780 -24.57 2.68 25.90
N ASN A 781 -23.69 2.99 26.83
CA ASN A 781 -24.03 3.10 28.24
C ASN A 781 -24.57 4.51 28.58
N ASP A 782 -25.35 4.61 29.65
CA ASP A 782 -25.89 5.88 30.16
C ASP A 782 -24.79 6.89 30.61
N ASP A 783 -23.54 6.45 30.78
CA ASP A 783 -22.35 7.30 31.03
C ASP A 783 -21.61 7.75 29.74
N GLY A 784 -21.99 7.19 28.58
CA GLY A 784 -21.43 7.49 27.27
C GLY A 784 -20.31 6.54 26.82
N ASP A 785 -19.99 5.48 27.58
CA ASP A 785 -19.14 4.41 27.06
C ASP A 785 -19.82 3.75 25.86
N PHE A 786 -19.05 3.56 24.78
CA PHE A 786 -19.56 3.02 23.52
C PHE A 786 -18.66 1.89 23.00
N GLY A 787 -19.32 0.80 22.63
CA GLY A 787 -18.72 -0.35 22.01
C GLY A 787 -19.59 -1.01 20.96
N ILE A 788 -19.00 -2.04 20.34
CA ILE A 788 -19.63 -2.82 19.27
C ILE A 788 -19.50 -4.29 19.62
N CYS A 789 -20.59 -5.04 19.50
CA CYS A 789 -20.59 -6.49 19.43
C CYS A 789 -21.07 -6.88 18.03
N TYR A 790 -20.37 -7.81 17.37
CA TYR A 790 -20.76 -8.24 16.03
C TYR A 790 -20.71 -9.76 15.87
N GLU A 791 -21.56 -10.27 14.99
CA GLU A 791 -21.64 -11.69 14.69
C GLU A 791 -20.56 -12.07 13.65
N HIS A 792 -19.65 -12.95 14.06
CA HIS A 792 -18.37 -13.19 13.36
C HIS A 792 -18.51 -13.93 12.03
N SER A 793 -19.57 -14.73 11.86
CA SER A 793 -19.76 -15.47 10.61
C SER A 793 -19.99 -14.54 9.41
N VAL A 794 -20.33 -13.26 9.64
CA VAL A 794 -20.61 -12.28 8.58
C VAL A 794 -19.38 -11.60 7.99
N CYS A 795 -18.42 -11.22 8.85
CA CYS A 795 -17.22 -10.49 8.45
C CYS A 795 -16.08 -10.66 9.47
N GLU A 796 -14.87 -10.30 9.08
CA GLU A 796 -13.72 -10.17 10.00
C GLU A 796 -13.73 -8.83 10.74
N GLY A 797 -12.74 -8.61 11.63
CA GLY A 797 -12.62 -7.37 12.39
C GLY A 797 -12.35 -6.10 11.57
N ILE A 798 -11.75 -6.20 10.38
CA ILE A 798 -11.34 -5.01 9.60
C ILE A 798 -12.52 -4.11 9.19
N PRO A 799 -13.62 -4.62 8.58
CA PRO A 799 -14.84 -3.82 8.35
C PRO A 799 -15.37 -3.13 9.60
N VAL A 800 -15.36 -3.80 10.75
CA VAL A 800 -15.84 -3.27 12.03
C VAL A 800 -14.93 -2.16 12.55
N VAL A 801 -13.61 -2.32 12.41
CA VAL A 801 -12.62 -1.28 12.76
C VAL A 801 -12.82 -0.01 11.93
N GLN A 802 -13.12 -0.14 10.64
CA GLN A 802 -13.37 1.04 9.79
C GLN A 802 -14.66 1.76 10.18
N LEU A 803 -15.73 1.02 10.48
CA LEU A 803 -16.96 1.60 11.02
C LEU A 803 -16.70 2.32 12.34
N ALA A 804 -15.99 1.67 13.27
CA ALA A 804 -15.63 2.27 14.56
C ALA A 804 -14.80 3.55 14.40
N ALA A 805 -13.85 3.56 13.45
CA ALA A 805 -13.04 4.73 13.14
C ALA A 805 -13.88 5.90 12.58
N GLU A 806 -14.82 5.63 11.67
CA GLU A 806 -15.74 6.64 11.13
C GLU A 806 -16.61 7.25 12.24
N ILE A 807 -17.21 6.41 13.10
CA ILE A 807 -18.02 6.86 14.22
C ILE A 807 -17.17 7.68 15.20
N LYS A 808 -15.96 7.22 15.54
CA LYS A 808 -15.06 7.93 16.45
C LYS A 808 -14.70 9.33 15.92
N ARG A 809 -14.40 9.47 14.62
CA ARG A 809 -14.14 10.78 14.01
C ARG A 809 -15.36 11.69 14.09
N ALA A 810 -16.55 11.16 13.84
CA ALA A 810 -17.79 11.94 13.94
C ALA A 810 -18.08 12.43 15.37
N ILE A 811 -17.82 11.59 16.38
CA ILE A 811 -17.93 11.98 17.80
C ILE A 811 -16.97 13.13 18.14
N ILE A 812 -15.74 13.11 17.61
CA ILE A 812 -14.74 14.15 17.86
C ILE A 812 -15.09 15.48 17.15
N GLN A 813 -15.61 15.41 15.93
CA GLN A 813 -15.86 16.59 15.09
C GLN A 813 -17.11 17.40 15.47
N ASN A 814 -18.09 16.77 16.13
CA ASN A 814 -19.34 17.42 16.54
C ASN A 814 -19.50 17.42 18.07
N PRO A 815 -18.71 18.21 18.83
CA PRO A 815 -18.97 18.40 20.25
C PRO A 815 -20.35 19.07 20.41
N THR A 816 -21.14 18.49 21.32
CA THR A 816 -22.56 18.76 21.55
C THR A 816 -22.87 20.25 21.71
N LYS A 817 -23.92 20.74 21.03
CA LYS A 817 -24.58 22.02 21.34
C LYS A 817 -25.93 21.71 21.97
N ASP A 818 -26.28 22.41 23.04
CA ASP A 818 -27.58 22.24 23.71
C ASP A 818 -28.74 22.53 22.75
N LYS A 819 -29.74 21.64 22.77
CA LYS A 819 -31.02 21.82 22.09
C LYS A 819 -32.17 21.22 22.90
N TYR A 820 -33.32 21.86 22.80
CA TYR A 820 -34.59 21.36 23.32
C TYR A 820 -35.18 20.35 22.31
N TYR A 821 -35.59 19.18 22.79
CA TYR A 821 -36.16 18.11 21.96
C TYR A 821 -37.68 18.12 22.05
N TYR A 822 -38.35 18.58 21.00
CA TYR A 822 -39.78 18.38 20.79
C TYR A 822 -39.94 17.47 19.56
N GLY A 823 -40.67 16.37 19.71
CA GLY A 823 -40.97 15.43 18.63
C GLY A 823 -42.42 14.98 18.74
N ASN A 824 -43.08 14.79 17.60
CA ASN A 824 -44.51 14.49 17.52
C ASN A 824 -44.80 13.08 16.96
N SER A 825 -43.78 12.36 16.49
CA SER A 825 -43.96 11.03 15.90
C SER A 825 -44.25 9.96 16.97
N PRO A 826 -45.26 9.09 16.75
CA PRO A 826 -45.58 8.02 17.68
C PRO A 826 -44.42 7.02 17.77
N LEU A 827 -44.11 6.58 18.99
CA LEU A 827 -43.09 5.56 19.26
C LEU A 827 -43.70 4.45 20.11
N GLU A 828 -43.92 3.29 19.49
CA GLU A 828 -44.54 2.15 20.16
C GLU A 828 -43.48 1.21 20.76
N PRO A 829 -43.66 0.77 22.02
CA PRO A 829 -42.83 -0.27 22.63
C PRO A 829 -43.19 -1.65 22.06
N LEU A 830 -42.18 -2.37 21.57
CA LEU A 830 -42.32 -3.72 21.01
C LEU A 830 -41.64 -4.73 21.95
N PHE A 831 -42.40 -5.65 22.50
CA PHE A 831 -41.89 -6.67 23.42
C PHE A 831 -42.58 -8.01 23.19
N PHE A 832 -41.90 -9.08 23.60
CA PHE A 832 -42.40 -10.43 23.47
C PHE A 832 -43.51 -10.74 24.47
N ARG A 833 -44.52 -11.49 24.04
CA ARG A 833 -45.49 -12.15 24.91
C ARG A 833 -44.88 -13.44 25.44
N THR A 834 -44.85 -13.62 26.75
CA THR A 834 -44.28 -14.80 27.39
C THR A 834 -45.34 -15.69 28.03
N SER A 835 -45.02 -16.98 28.18
CA SER A 835 -45.77 -17.95 28.98
C SER A 835 -45.01 -18.28 30.26
N HIS A 836 -45.65 -18.89 31.24
CA HIS A 836 -44.99 -19.31 32.48
C HIS A 836 -43.83 -20.29 32.23
N GLU A 837 -43.97 -21.19 31.25
CA GLU A 837 -42.89 -22.10 30.82
C GLU A 837 -41.70 -21.32 30.25
N LEU A 838 -41.95 -20.38 29.34
CA LEU A 838 -40.90 -19.56 28.74
C LEU A 838 -40.19 -18.69 29.78
N ASP A 839 -40.93 -18.12 30.74
CA ASP A 839 -40.37 -17.34 31.84
C ASP A 839 -39.40 -18.18 32.70
N SER A 840 -39.76 -19.44 32.99
CA SER A 840 -38.86 -20.35 33.71
C SER A 840 -37.58 -20.65 32.91
N LEU A 841 -37.69 -20.81 31.59
CA LEU A 841 -36.54 -21.05 30.72
C LEU A 841 -35.64 -19.82 30.63
N ILE A 842 -36.21 -18.62 30.56
CA ILE A 842 -35.47 -17.36 30.61
C ILE A 842 -34.66 -17.26 31.90
N THR A 843 -35.28 -17.50 33.07
CA THR A 843 -34.58 -17.45 34.37
C THR A 843 -33.47 -18.49 34.44
N ARG A 844 -33.71 -19.71 33.94
CA ARG A 844 -32.67 -20.75 33.86
C ARG A 844 -31.51 -20.30 32.98
N GLN A 845 -31.78 -19.76 31.79
CA GLN A 845 -30.74 -19.37 30.86
C GLN A 845 -29.93 -18.17 31.35
N ILE A 846 -30.52 -17.25 32.13
CA ILE A 846 -29.78 -16.19 32.81
C ILE A 846 -28.69 -16.78 33.72
N ASN A 847 -29.01 -17.83 34.50
CA ASN A 847 -28.04 -18.47 35.39
C ASN A 847 -26.96 -19.24 34.61
N VAL A 848 -27.34 -19.93 33.53
CA VAL A 848 -26.38 -20.63 32.65
C VAL A 848 -25.40 -19.64 32.01
N HIS A 849 -25.93 -18.55 31.45
CA HIS A 849 -25.10 -17.50 30.85
C HIS A 849 -24.18 -16.85 31.87
N ARG A 850 -24.67 -16.55 33.08
CA ARG A 850 -23.84 -16.05 34.18
C ARG A 850 -22.68 -17.00 34.50
N GLY A 851 -22.92 -18.30 34.55
CA GLY A 851 -21.85 -19.29 34.72
C GLY A 851 -20.79 -19.23 33.61
N HIS A 852 -21.20 -19.01 32.36
CA HIS A 852 -20.24 -18.80 31.25
C HIS A 852 -19.45 -17.49 31.39
N GLN A 853 -20.07 -16.42 31.89
CA GLN A 853 -19.40 -15.14 32.14
C GLN A 853 -18.38 -15.26 33.27
N GLU A 854 -18.76 -15.93 34.37
CA GLU A 854 -17.87 -16.13 35.53
C GLU A 854 -16.65 -16.99 35.19
N ARG A 855 -16.81 -17.97 34.28
CA ARG A 855 -15.72 -18.79 33.74
C ARG A 855 -14.70 -18.00 32.92
N LEU A 856 -15.06 -16.87 32.31
CA LEU A 856 -14.14 -16.09 31.49
C LEU A 856 -13.12 -15.33 32.38
N ASP A 857 -11.84 -15.46 32.06
CA ASP A 857 -10.76 -14.62 32.58
C ASP A 857 -10.26 -13.70 31.46
N LEU A 858 -10.57 -12.40 31.50
CA LEU A 858 -10.20 -11.43 30.46
C LEU A 858 -9.35 -10.30 31.04
N ILE A 859 -8.19 -10.04 30.42
CA ILE A 859 -7.28 -8.97 30.83
C ILE A 859 -6.91 -8.09 29.63
N VAL A 860 -7.03 -6.78 29.81
CA VAL A 860 -6.52 -5.78 28.88
C VAL A 860 -5.13 -5.33 29.34
N PHE A 861 -4.11 -5.69 28.58
CA PHE A 861 -2.71 -5.39 28.87
C PHE A 861 -2.17 -4.32 27.92
N LYS A 862 -1.93 -3.11 28.46
CA LYS A 862 -1.27 -2.02 27.73
C LYS A 862 0.24 -2.07 28.01
N PHE A 863 1.01 -2.56 27.04
CA PHE A 863 2.46 -2.57 27.11
C PHE A 863 3.03 -1.26 26.57
N GLU A 864 3.71 -0.48 27.43
CA GLU A 864 4.12 0.90 27.13
C GLU A 864 5.64 1.11 27.01
N LYS A 865 6.44 0.05 27.12
CA LYS A 865 7.91 0.17 27.00
C LYS A 865 8.35 0.43 25.56
N PHE A 866 7.64 -0.12 24.58
CA PHE A 866 7.83 0.18 23.16
C PHE A 866 6.57 -0.13 22.34
N GLY A 867 6.56 0.35 21.09
CA GLY A 867 5.56 -0.01 20.09
C GLY A 867 6.16 -0.38 18.74
N LYS A 868 5.36 -0.28 17.68
CA LYS A 868 5.80 -0.64 16.32
C LYS A 868 7.01 0.17 15.83
N SER A 869 7.20 1.38 16.34
CA SER A 869 8.36 2.23 15.97
C SER A 869 9.68 1.58 16.36
N PHE A 870 9.77 0.98 17.55
CA PHE A 870 10.98 0.31 18.01
C PHE A 870 11.29 -0.93 17.17
N ILE A 871 10.27 -1.75 16.89
CA ILE A 871 10.43 -2.99 16.15
C ILE A 871 10.87 -2.70 14.71
N LYS A 872 10.28 -1.69 14.06
CA LYS A 872 10.65 -1.28 12.71
C LYS A 872 12.10 -0.84 12.59
N LYS A 873 12.63 -0.11 13.59
CA LYS A 873 14.05 0.27 13.65
C LYS A 873 15.01 -0.94 13.66
N GLN A 874 14.52 -2.13 14.03
CA GLN A 874 15.29 -3.37 13.98
C GLN A 874 15.21 -4.09 12.61
N ASN A 875 14.57 -3.47 11.60
CA ASN A 875 14.25 -4.06 10.28
C ASN A 875 13.40 -5.33 10.38
N MET A 876 12.40 -5.32 11.26
CA MET A 876 11.50 -6.45 11.50
C MET A 876 10.04 -6.04 11.32
N SER A 877 9.21 -6.98 10.83
CA SER A 877 7.76 -6.79 10.79
C SER A 877 7.21 -6.75 12.22
N PRO A 878 6.48 -5.68 12.63
CA PRO A 878 5.90 -5.59 13.97
C PRO A 878 5.01 -6.78 14.31
N ASP A 879 4.18 -7.21 13.36
CA ASP A 879 3.25 -8.32 13.55
C ASP A 879 3.98 -9.64 13.79
N ALA A 880 4.92 -10.00 12.91
CA ALA A 880 5.72 -11.21 13.04
C ALA A 880 6.57 -11.22 14.33
N PHE A 881 7.09 -10.07 14.76
CA PHE A 881 7.81 -9.95 16.03
C PHE A 881 6.90 -10.25 17.22
N LEU A 882 5.66 -9.73 17.22
CA LEU A 882 4.72 -9.97 18.31
C LEU A 882 4.22 -11.41 18.35
N GLN A 883 4.02 -12.03 17.19
CA GLN A 883 3.72 -13.46 17.10
C GLN A 883 4.84 -14.32 17.69
N VAL A 884 6.10 -14.02 17.36
CA VAL A 884 7.25 -14.69 17.98
C VAL A 884 7.31 -14.42 19.49
N ALA A 885 7.00 -13.21 19.95
CA ALA A 885 6.93 -12.90 21.38
C ALA A 885 5.85 -13.70 22.11
N LEU A 886 4.69 -13.92 21.48
CA LEU A 886 3.61 -14.76 22.00
C LEU A 886 4.04 -16.25 22.08
N GLN A 887 4.81 -16.74 21.12
CA GLN A 887 5.40 -18.08 21.18
C GLN A 887 6.39 -18.21 22.35
N CYS A 888 7.25 -17.21 22.55
CA CYS A 888 8.16 -17.15 23.70
C CYS A 888 7.39 -17.14 25.03
N ALA A 889 6.29 -16.39 25.11
CA ALA A 889 5.46 -16.31 26.31
C ALA A 889 4.83 -17.65 26.66
N TYR A 890 4.27 -18.36 25.66
CA TYR A 890 3.71 -19.68 25.86
C TYR A 890 4.80 -20.69 26.25
N HIS A 891 5.94 -20.70 25.56
CA HIS A 891 7.05 -21.60 25.87
C HIS A 891 7.62 -21.39 27.28
N ARG A 892 7.65 -20.15 27.79
CA ARG A 892 8.06 -19.87 29.18
C ARG A 892 7.17 -20.56 30.21
N ILE A 893 5.88 -20.71 29.93
CA ILE A 893 4.92 -21.31 30.87
C ILE A 893 4.89 -22.83 30.72
N TYR A 894 4.90 -23.34 29.49
CA TYR A 894 4.60 -24.74 29.20
C TYR A 894 5.80 -25.55 28.68
N CYS A 895 6.97 -24.92 28.48
CA CYS A 895 8.19 -25.54 27.94
C CYS A 895 7.99 -26.24 26.57
N ARG A 896 6.96 -25.80 25.82
CA ARG A 896 6.64 -26.25 24.45
C ARG A 896 5.97 -25.11 23.69
N LEU A 897 5.81 -25.26 22.38
CA LEU A 897 4.99 -24.35 21.59
C LEU A 897 3.50 -24.78 21.63
N PRO A 898 2.57 -23.82 21.53
CA PRO A 898 1.15 -24.11 21.35
C PRO A 898 0.86 -24.53 19.92
N CYS A 899 -0.25 -25.21 19.68
CA CYS A 899 -0.87 -25.12 18.35
C CYS A 899 -1.48 -23.72 18.19
N SER A 900 -0.93 -22.89 17.28
CA SER A 900 -1.31 -21.48 17.16
C SER A 900 -2.15 -21.19 15.92
N TYR A 901 -3.09 -20.25 16.10
CA TYR A 901 -3.87 -19.64 15.05
C TYR A 901 -3.62 -18.14 15.01
N GLU A 902 -3.36 -17.61 13.82
CA GLU A 902 -3.37 -16.17 13.55
C GLU A 902 -4.17 -15.91 12.27
N SER A 903 -5.10 -14.96 12.35
CA SER A 903 -5.96 -14.60 11.22
C SER A 903 -5.18 -13.90 10.10
N GLY A 904 -5.03 -14.56 8.95
CA GLY A 904 -4.42 -14.04 7.73
C GLY A 904 -5.44 -13.67 6.67
N SER A 905 -5.72 -12.37 6.49
CA SER A 905 -6.71 -11.91 5.51
C SER A 905 -6.38 -12.30 4.06
N ILE A 906 -7.31 -13.01 3.42
CA ILE A 906 -7.26 -13.36 1.98
C ILE A 906 -8.23 -12.49 1.16
N ARG A 907 -8.59 -11.30 1.66
CA ARG A 907 -9.42 -10.32 0.93
C ARG A 907 -8.80 -9.85 -0.39
N ARG A 908 -7.54 -10.20 -0.68
CA ARG A 908 -6.96 -10.06 -2.03
C ARG A 908 -7.69 -10.89 -3.09
N PHE A 909 -8.56 -11.80 -2.68
CA PHE A 909 -9.36 -12.63 -3.56
C PHE A 909 -10.85 -12.36 -3.39
N ARG A 910 -11.64 -12.59 -4.44
CA ARG A 910 -13.10 -12.43 -4.39
C ARG A 910 -13.70 -13.29 -3.30
N ASN A 911 -14.59 -12.70 -2.50
CA ASN A 911 -15.20 -13.32 -1.32
C ASN A 911 -14.18 -13.89 -0.32
N GLY A 912 -12.93 -13.44 -0.38
CA GLY A 912 -11.88 -13.85 0.56
C GLY A 912 -12.24 -13.45 1.98
N ARG A 913 -12.16 -14.44 2.88
CA ARG A 913 -12.23 -14.27 4.34
C ARG A 913 -10.80 -14.26 4.88
N VAL A 914 -10.39 -15.35 5.51
CA VAL A 914 -9.08 -15.52 6.14
C VAL A 914 -8.54 -16.92 5.84
N ASP A 915 -7.23 -17.06 5.94
CA ASP A 915 -6.51 -18.32 6.12
C ASP A 915 -5.73 -18.23 7.43
N ASN A 916 -5.14 -19.34 7.87
CA ASN A 916 -4.38 -19.37 9.12
C ASN A 916 -2.89 -19.08 8.88
N ILE A 917 -2.29 -18.26 9.73
CA ILE A 917 -0.85 -18.05 9.84
C ILE A 917 -0.37 -18.81 11.10
N ARG A 918 0.34 -19.92 10.92
CA ARG A 918 0.80 -20.74 12.04
C ARG A 918 2.14 -20.25 12.58
N ALA A 919 2.10 -19.58 13.74
CA ALA A 919 3.28 -19.01 14.37
C ALA A 919 4.22 -20.03 15.04
N SER A 920 3.73 -21.24 15.28
CA SER A 920 4.47 -22.30 15.95
C SER A 920 5.38 -23.01 14.98
N THR A 921 6.61 -22.52 14.86
CA THR A 921 7.57 -22.90 13.82
C THR A 921 8.88 -23.38 14.44
N ILE A 922 9.64 -24.19 13.69
CA ILE A 922 10.96 -24.66 14.15
C ILE A 922 11.90 -23.49 14.50
N PRO A 923 12.01 -22.41 13.70
CA PRO A 923 12.81 -21.24 14.09
C PRO A 923 12.33 -20.56 15.38
N ALA A 924 11.01 -20.48 15.62
CA ALA A 924 10.48 -19.95 16.87
C ALA A 924 10.84 -20.85 18.06
N LEU A 925 10.73 -22.17 17.92
CA LEU A 925 11.12 -23.15 18.95
C LEU A 925 12.62 -23.05 19.28
N GLN A 926 13.47 -22.93 18.27
CA GLN A 926 14.92 -22.75 18.43
C GLN A 926 15.25 -21.47 19.19
N LEU A 927 14.60 -20.36 18.84
CA LEU A 927 14.73 -19.11 19.59
C LEU A 927 14.30 -19.29 21.05
N CYS A 928 13.13 -19.91 21.29
CA CYS A 928 12.63 -20.11 22.65
C CYS A 928 13.59 -20.93 23.50
N ARG A 929 14.12 -22.04 22.96
CA ARG A 929 15.13 -22.88 23.65
C ARG A 929 16.42 -22.12 23.93
N HIS A 930 16.94 -21.41 22.93
CA HIS A 930 18.15 -20.59 23.07
C HIS A 930 17.99 -19.51 24.15
N LEU A 931 16.84 -18.83 24.19
CA LEU A 931 16.56 -17.83 25.23
C LEU A 931 16.43 -18.49 26.61
N SER A 932 15.74 -19.63 26.73
CA SER A 932 15.64 -20.37 28.00
C SER A 932 17.00 -20.80 28.54
N GLU A 933 17.88 -21.33 27.70
CA GLU A 933 19.25 -21.70 28.09
C GLU A 933 20.08 -20.48 28.51
N PHE A 934 19.96 -19.37 27.78
CA PHE A 934 20.68 -18.12 28.07
C PHE A 934 20.37 -17.59 29.47
N TYR A 935 19.09 -17.53 29.88
CA TYR A 935 18.70 -17.01 31.19
C TYR A 935 19.07 -17.93 32.37
N LEU A 936 19.35 -19.21 32.10
CA LEU A 936 19.85 -20.16 33.11
C LEU A 936 21.38 -20.12 33.26
N SER A 937 22.11 -19.44 32.36
CA SER A 937 23.58 -19.37 32.38
C SER A 937 24.13 -18.27 33.31
N ARG A 938 25.26 -18.53 33.98
CA ARG A 938 25.93 -17.61 34.93
C ARG A 938 26.41 -16.31 34.25
N GLU A 939 26.51 -15.23 35.03
CA GLU A 939 26.78 -13.84 34.59
C GLU A 939 27.99 -13.64 33.66
N GLU A 940 29.03 -14.47 33.77
CA GLU A 940 30.25 -14.36 32.97
C GLU A 940 30.07 -14.71 31.48
N CYS A 941 29.01 -15.45 31.09
CA CYS A 941 28.74 -15.80 29.69
C CYS A 941 27.86 -14.78 28.93
N LYS A 942 27.37 -13.72 29.58
CA LYS A 942 26.42 -12.76 28.99
C LYS A 942 27.04 -11.87 27.88
N SER A 943 28.37 -11.76 27.82
CA SER A 943 29.08 -10.87 26.88
C SER A 943 29.31 -11.43 25.47
N SER A 944 29.20 -12.75 25.22
CA SER A 944 29.38 -13.33 23.87
C SER A 944 28.06 -13.74 23.18
N LEU A 945 26.94 -13.84 23.91
CA LEU A 945 25.67 -14.40 23.39
C LEU A 945 24.76 -13.44 22.60
N SER A 946 24.93 -12.11 22.67
CA SER A 946 23.96 -11.16 22.08
C SER A 946 23.84 -11.23 20.55
N THR A 947 24.92 -11.59 19.83
CA THR A 947 24.90 -11.74 18.36
C THR A 947 24.08 -12.96 17.96
N ASN A 948 24.33 -14.10 18.60
CA ASN A 948 23.61 -15.35 18.32
C ASN A 948 22.12 -15.23 18.64
N SER A 949 21.76 -14.60 19.76
CA SER A 949 20.35 -14.36 20.12
C SER A 949 19.61 -13.51 19.08
N MET A 950 20.28 -12.48 18.53
CA MET A 950 19.70 -11.64 17.48
C MET A 950 19.49 -12.41 16.17
N ASP A 951 20.38 -13.34 15.85
CA ASP A 951 20.27 -14.17 14.64
C ASP A 951 19.11 -15.17 14.74
N TYR A 952 18.92 -15.82 15.90
CA TYR A 952 17.73 -16.65 16.14
C TYR A 952 16.44 -15.83 16.04
N LEU A 953 16.42 -14.62 16.63
CA LEU A 953 15.27 -13.73 16.57
C LEU A 953 14.93 -13.33 15.12
N ARG A 954 15.93 -12.89 14.35
CA ARG A 954 15.76 -12.53 12.94
C ARG A 954 15.30 -13.73 12.11
N LYS A 955 15.83 -14.93 12.35
CA LYS A 955 15.40 -16.16 11.65
C LYS A 955 13.93 -16.46 11.94
N ALA A 956 13.51 -16.43 13.20
CA ALA A 956 12.12 -16.65 13.60
C ALA A 956 11.16 -15.62 12.98
N VAL A 957 11.50 -14.33 13.06
CA VAL A 957 10.65 -13.25 12.52
C VAL A 957 10.58 -13.27 11.00
N ARG A 958 11.68 -13.59 10.31
CA ARG A 958 11.70 -13.75 8.85
C ARG A 958 10.85 -14.93 8.41
N PHE A 959 10.96 -16.06 9.09
CA PHE A 959 10.15 -17.24 8.76
C PHE A 959 8.66 -16.99 8.99
N GLN A 960 8.30 -16.35 10.12
CA GLN A 960 6.92 -15.92 10.36
C GLN A 960 6.42 -14.99 9.25
N THR A 961 7.23 -14.02 8.82
CA THR A 961 6.92 -13.13 7.69
C THR A 961 6.67 -13.91 6.39
N THR A 962 7.44 -14.97 6.13
CA THR A 962 7.23 -15.84 4.96
C THR A 962 5.88 -16.57 5.04
N ILE A 963 5.50 -17.11 6.20
CA ILE A 963 4.20 -17.77 6.38
C ILE A 963 3.05 -16.77 6.19
N THR A 964 3.17 -15.57 6.77
CA THR A 964 2.19 -14.48 6.54
C THR A 964 2.01 -14.22 5.05
N GLN A 965 3.10 -14.09 4.29
CA GLN A 965 3.03 -13.87 2.84
C GLN A 965 2.35 -15.03 2.11
N GLN A 966 2.63 -16.28 2.50
CA GLN A 966 1.99 -17.46 1.91
C GLN A 966 0.48 -17.44 2.16
N ALA A 967 0.05 -17.22 3.40
CA ALA A 967 -1.37 -17.15 3.76
C ALA A 967 -2.10 -16.06 2.96
N ILE A 968 -1.64 -14.81 3.01
CA ILE A 968 -2.34 -13.68 2.38
C ILE A 968 -2.35 -13.74 0.85
N THR A 969 -1.47 -14.53 0.23
CA THR A 969 -1.41 -14.75 -1.23
C THR A 969 -2.16 -15.99 -1.70
N GLY A 970 -3.00 -16.58 -0.84
CA GLY A 970 -3.84 -17.73 -1.20
C GLY A 970 -3.06 -19.04 -1.29
N LYS A 971 -1.88 -19.10 -0.67
CA LYS A 971 -1.05 -20.30 -0.51
C LYS A 971 -1.04 -20.80 0.94
N GLY A 972 -2.03 -20.39 1.72
CA GLY A 972 -2.20 -20.83 3.11
C GLY A 972 -2.51 -22.32 3.19
N LEU A 973 -2.29 -22.85 4.39
CA LEU A 973 -2.27 -24.28 4.64
C LEU A 973 -3.68 -24.81 4.96
N ASP A 974 -4.33 -24.17 5.92
CA ASP A 974 -5.48 -24.71 6.63
C ASP A 974 -6.73 -24.78 5.74
N ASN A 975 -7.01 -23.72 4.97
CA ASN A 975 -8.12 -23.72 4.02
C ASN A 975 -7.99 -24.81 2.96
N HIS A 976 -6.76 -25.11 2.51
CA HIS A 976 -6.54 -26.15 1.52
C HIS A 976 -6.70 -27.55 2.13
N LEU A 977 -6.18 -27.80 3.34
CA LEU A 977 -6.41 -29.05 4.07
C LEU A 977 -7.91 -29.28 4.34
N LEU A 978 -8.63 -28.24 4.75
CA LEU A 978 -10.08 -28.27 4.95
C LEU A 978 -10.81 -28.65 3.66
N ALA A 979 -10.42 -28.06 2.54
CA ALA A 979 -11.03 -28.33 1.24
C ALA A 979 -10.72 -29.75 0.74
N LEU A 980 -9.52 -30.27 0.96
CA LEU A 980 -9.18 -31.66 0.65
C LEU A 980 -10.07 -32.63 1.43
N LEU A 981 -10.23 -32.40 2.74
CA LEU A 981 -11.09 -33.21 3.60
C LEU A 981 -12.56 -33.12 3.21
N ASN A 982 -13.08 -31.93 2.92
CA ASN A 982 -14.47 -31.78 2.49
C ASN A 982 -14.73 -32.35 1.10
N THR A 983 -13.74 -32.30 0.19
CA THR A 983 -13.85 -32.97 -1.11
C THR A 983 -14.00 -34.48 -0.94
N LEU A 984 -13.17 -35.10 -0.08
CA LEU A 984 -13.29 -36.54 0.23
C LEU A 984 -14.69 -36.89 0.76
N ARG A 985 -15.24 -36.07 1.65
CA ARG A 985 -16.59 -36.24 2.20
C ARG A 985 -17.67 -36.09 1.14
N GLU A 986 -17.61 -35.06 0.30
CA GLU A 986 -18.62 -34.81 -0.75
C GLU A 986 -18.68 -35.96 -1.77
N VAL A 987 -17.53 -36.52 -2.18
CA VAL A 987 -17.50 -37.65 -3.10
C VAL A 987 -17.54 -39.03 -2.42
N SER A 988 -17.77 -39.06 -1.10
CA SER A 988 -17.87 -40.29 -0.29
C SER A 988 -16.66 -41.24 -0.47
N LEU A 989 -15.46 -40.69 -0.65
CA LEU A 989 -14.22 -41.48 -0.69
C LEU A 989 -13.74 -41.79 0.74
N PRO A 990 -13.05 -42.93 0.96
CA PRO A 990 -12.42 -43.22 2.24
C PRO A 990 -11.48 -42.10 2.67
N ILE A 991 -11.61 -41.65 3.93
CA ILE A 991 -10.76 -40.60 4.48
C ILE A 991 -9.39 -41.22 4.83
N PRO A 992 -8.29 -40.75 4.23
CA PRO A 992 -6.94 -41.27 4.50
C PRO A 992 -6.49 -41.07 5.95
N GLU A 993 -5.60 -41.95 6.41
CA GLU A 993 -5.04 -41.96 7.77
C GLU A 993 -4.43 -40.61 8.17
N LEU A 994 -3.88 -39.88 7.19
CA LEU A 994 -3.37 -38.52 7.34
C LEU A 994 -4.35 -37.56 8.02
N PHE A 995 -5.67 -37.70 7.78
CA PHE A 995 -6.70 -36.84 8.35
C PHE A 995 -7.42 -37.44 9.57
N THR A 996 -7.31 -38.76 9.78
CA THR A 996 -7.95 -39.44 10.92
C THR A 996 -7.02 -39.64 12.11
N ASP A 997 -5.70 -39.59 11.88
CA ASP A 997 -4.69 -39.70 12.95
C ASP A 997 -4.86 -38.59 14.01
N ASN A 998 -4.49 -38.90 15.25
CA ASN A 998 -4.61 -37.95 16.35
C ASN A 998 -3.79 -36.68 16.14
N SER A 999 -2.67 -36.75 15.39
CA SER A 999 -1.89 -35.58 15.01
C SER A 999 -2.69 -34.54 14.24
N PHE A 1000 -3.63 -34.93 13.37
CA PHE A 1000 -4.48 -33.98 12.66
C PHE A 1000 -5.48 -33.28 13.60
N LYS A 1001 -5.95 -33.99 14.64
CA LYS A 1001 -6.78 -33.38 15.71
C LYS A 1001 -5.97 -32.37 16.51
N THR A 1002 -4.77 -32.75 16.98
CA THR A 1002 -3.86 -31.84 17.67
C THR A 1002 -3.52 -30.61 16.81
N PHE A 1003 -3.34 -30.81 15.51
CA PHE A 1003 -3.05 -29.73 14.57
C PHE A 1003 -4.18 -28.71 14.42
N ASN A 1004 -5.43 -29.08 14.71
CA ASN A 1004 -6.59 -28.20 14.66
C ASN A 1004 -7.11 -27.81 16.05
N HIS A 1005 -6.38 -28.16 17.11
CA HIS A 1005 -6.70 -27.78 18.49
C HIS A 1005 -5.93 -26.52 18.87
N PHE A 1006 -6.47 -25.34 18.56
CA PHE A 1006 -5.75 -24.06 18.67
C PHE A 1006 -5.69 -23.52 20.11
N GLU A 1007 -4.67 -23.94 20.85
CA GLU A 1007 -4.39 -23.51 22.23
C GLU A 1007 -4.05 -22.01 22.34
N LEU A 1008 -3.61 -21.38 21.24
CA LEU A 1008 -3.36 -19.94 21.19
C LEU A 1008 -3.98 -19.35 19.92
N SER A 1009 -5.16 -18.74 20.06
CA SER A 1009 -5.87 -18.07 18.97
C SER A 1009 -5.66 -16.57 19.01
N THR A 1010 -5.17 -15.99 17.92
CA THR A 1010 -4.68 -14.61 17.89
C THR A 1010 -5.14 -13.83 16.67
N SER A 1011 -5.14 -12.50 16.80
CA SER A 1011 -5.44 -11.61 15.68
C SER A 1011 -4.92 -10.20 15.91
N GLN A 1012 -4.29 -9.64 14.89
CA GLN A 1012 -3.94 -8.22 14.86
C GLN A 1012 -5.17 -7.35 14.54
N ILE A 1013 -5.47 -6.37 15.38
CA ILE A 1013 -6.58 -5.41 15.22
C ILE A 1013 -6.00 -3.98 15.20
N PRO A 1014 -5.49 -3.51 14.04
CA PRO A 1014 -4.86 -2.20 13.95
C PRO A 1014 -5.91 -1.08 13.92
N THR A 1015 -5.96 -0.24 14.96
CA THR A 1015 -6.93 0.87 15.05
C THR A 1015 -6.24 2.23 15.10
N ILE A 1016 -7.02 3.30 14.96
CA ILE A 1016 -6.53 4.69 14.95
C ILE A 1016 -6.04 5.20 16.32
N SER A 1017 -6.31 4.48 17.42
CA SER A 1017 -5.93 4.88 18.78
C SER A 1017 -5.77 3.67 19.70
N ARG A 1018 -4.88 3.79 20.69
CA ARG A 1018 -4.69 2.78 21.75
C ARG A 1018 -5.94 2.53 22.61
N ASP A 1019 -6.91 3.44 22.61
CA ASP A 1019 -8.14 3.31 23.41
C ASP A 1019 -9.26 2.60 22.66
N ILE A 1020 -8.99 2.15 21.43
CA ILE A 1020 -9.89 1.34 20.62
C ILE A 1020 -9.29 -0.05 20.49
N TYR A 1021 -9.95 -1.05 21.07
CA TYR A 1021 -9.48 -2.44 21.08
C TYR A 1021 -10.65 -3.43 21.09
N MET A 1022 -10.38 -4.64 20.59
CA MET A 1022 -11.34 -5.73 20.44
C MET A 1022 -10.90 -6.92 21.27
N CYS A 1023 -11.82 -7.75 21.74
CA CYS A 1023 -11.55 -8.99 22.47
C CYS A 1023 -12.49 -10.11 22.01
N TYR A 1024 -12.12 -11.34 22.34
CA TYR A 1024 -12.90 -12.56 22.15
C TYR A 1024 -12.42 -13.61 23.16
N GLY A 1025 -13.22 -14.64 23.42
CA GLY A 1025 -12.83 -15.77 24.26
C GLY A 1025 -11.91 -16.77 23.54
N PRO A 1026 -11.34 -17.74 24.27
CA PRO A 1026 -10.59 -18.85 23.67
C PRO A 1026 -11.49 -19.75 22.81
N VAL A 1027 -10.89 -20.33 21.76
CA VAL A 1027 -11.58 -21.26 20.84
C VAL A 1027 -11.60 -22.71 21.35
N VAL A 1028 -10.72 -23.06 22.28
CA VAL A 1028 -10.69 -24.33 23.02
C VAL A 1028 -10.68 -24.06 24.52
N ASP A 1029 -11.18 -24.99 25.33
CA ASP A 1029 -11.36 -24.77 26.78
C ASP A 1029 -10.03 -24.66 27.54
N ASP A 1030 -8.96 -25.26 27.03
CA ASP A 1030 -7.60 -25.25 27.56
C ASP A 1030 -6.66 -24.26 26.83
N GLY A 1031 -7.22 -23.25 26.19
CA GLY A 1031 -6.48 -22.30 25.36
C GLY A 1031 -6.61 -20.84 25.76
N TYR A 1032 -6.03 -19.99 24.92
CA TYR A 1032 -6.04 -18.53 25.04
C TYR A 1032 -6.65 -17.87 23.81
N GLY A 1033 -7.41 -16.79 24.02
CA GLY A 1033 -7.70 -15.79 23.00
C GLY A 1033 -6.80 -14.57 23.20
N CYS A 1034 -6.12 -14.08 22.16
CA CYS A 1034 -5.22 -12.94 22.28
C CYS A 1034 -5.29 -12.02 21.05
N SER A 1035 -6.10 -10.96 21.15
CA SER A 1035 -6.07 -9.88 20.17
C SER A 1035 -5.00 -8.86 20.54
N TYR A 1036 -4.44 -8.18 19.54
CA TYR A 1036 -3.48 -7.12 19.80
C TYR A 1036 -3.54 -5.96 18.81
N ASN A 1037 -3.31 -4.75 19.32
CA ASN A 1037 -3.33 -3.49 18.59
C ASN A 1037 -1.99 -2.76 18.76
N PRO A 1038 -1.05 -2.91 17.80
CA PRO A 1038 0.25 -2.26 17.87
C PRO A 1038 0.16 -0.78 17.46
N GLN A 1039 0.45 0.09 18.40
CA GLN A 1039 0.52 1.53 18.24
C GLN A 1039 1.98 1.99 18.07
N LYS A 1040 2.19 3.30 17.88
CA LYS A 1040 3.52 3.89 17.64
C LYS A 1040 4.50 3.47 18.74
N ASP A 1041 4.13 3.75 19.99
CA ASP A 1041 5.01 3.61 21.17
C ASP A 1041 4.42 2.71 22.27
N CYS A 1042 3.28 2.07 22.02
CA CYS A 1042 2.70 1.07 22.92
C CYS A 1042 2.02 -0.05 22.13
N ILE A 1043 1.64 -1.13 22.81
CA ILE A 1043 0.93 -2.27 22.25
C ILE A 1043 -0.17 -2.67 23.23
N VAL A 1044 -1.41 -2.76 22.74
CA VAL A 1044 -2.55 -3.17 23.57
C VAL A 1044 -2.89 -4.61 23.26
N PHE A 1045 -2.92 -5.49 24.26
CA PHE A 1045 -3.33 -6.88 24.16
C PHE A 1045 -4.64 -7.07 24.92
N CYS A 1046 -5.58 -7.85 24.38
CA CYS A 1046 -6.70 -8.40 25.15
C CYS A 1046 -6.52 -9.91 25.23
N ILE A 1047 -6.23 -10.41 26.43
CA ILE A 1047 -5.86 -11.81 26.71
C ILE A 1047 -7.04 -12.45 27.44
N SER A 1048 -7.57 -13.53 26.90
CA SER A 1048 -8.65 -14.32 27.51
C SER A 1048 -8.23 -15.77 27.73
N SER A 1049 -8.75 -16.38 28.79
CA SER A 1049 -8.68 -17.82 29.13
C SER A 1049 -9.92 -18.22 29.92
N PHE A 1050 -10.04 -19.50 30.29
CA PHE A 1050 -11.13 -19.99 31.12
C PHE A 1050 -10.62 -20.38 32.51
N LYS A 1051 -11.25 -19.84 33.57
CA LYS A 1051 -10.85 -20.00 34.98
C LYS A 1051 -10.98 -21.45 35.48
N ASP A 1052 -11.84 -22.23 34.86
CA ASP A 1052 -12.03 -23.65 35.18
C ASP A 1052 -10.97 -24.57 34.57
N CYS A 1053 -10.02 -24.02 33.79
CA CYS A 1053 -8.85 -24.74 33.32
C CYS A 1053 -7.60 -24.33 34.11
N ASP A 1054 -7.15 -25.16 35.05
CA ASP A 1054 -5.95 -24.95 35.87
C ASP A 1054 -4.67 -24.77 35.03
N ALA A 1055 -4.67 -25.34 33.82
CA ALA A 1055 -3.57 -25.21 32.89
C ALA A 1055 -3.47 -23.79 32.30
N THR A 1056 -4.51 -22.95 32.34
CA THR A 1056 -4.50 -21.60 31.77
C THR A 1056 -4.72 -20.51 32.82
N SER A 1057 -4.22 -19.31 32.53
CA SER A 1057 -4.47 -18.09 33.33
C SER A 1057 -4.05 -16.87 32.52
N SER A 1058 -4.97 -15.92 32.35
CA SER A 1058 -4.72 -14.70 31.55
C SER A 1058 -3.66 -13.84 32.20
N GLU A 1059 -3.65 -13.75 33.53
CA GLU A 1059 -2.63 -12.98 34.27
C GLU A 1059 -1.25 -13.65 34.20
N ARG A 1060 -1.17 -14.99 34.30
CA ARG A 1060 0.10 -15.71 34.12
C ARG A 1060 0.65 -15.50 32.72
N PHE A 1061 -0.21 -15.59 31.70
CA PHE A 1061 0.17 -15.35 30.32
C PHE A 1061 0.60 -13.90 30.07
N ARG A 1062 -0.10 -12.92 30.66
CA ARG A 1062 0.27 -11.50 30.60
C ARG A 1062 1.68 -11.25 31.11
N ARG A 1063 2.04 -11.81 32.27
CA ARG A 1063 3.39 -11.67 32.84
C ARG A 1063 4.45 -12.27 31.93
N ALA A 1064 4.24 -13.50 31.48
CA ALA A 1064 5.16 -14.17 30.57
C ALA A 1064 5.33 -13.42 29.24
N LEU A 1065 4.26 -12.80 28.74
CA LEU A 1065 4.31 -11.97 27.54
C LEU A 1065 5.08 -10.67 27.76
N ALA A 1066 4.85 -9.98 28.89
CA ALA A 1066 5.62 -8.79 29.26
C ALA A 1066 7.12 -9.10 29.33
N GLU A 1067 7.50 -10.16 30.04
CA GLU A 1067 8.89 -10.61 30.15
C GLU A 1067 9.49 -11.00 28.79
N SER A 1068 8.70 -11.64 27.92
CA SER A 1068 9.14 -12.02 26.57
C SER A 1068 9.39 -10.79 25.70
N LEU A 1069 8.49 -9.81 25.73
CA LEU A 1069 8.67 -8.55 24.99
C LEU A 1069 9.91 -7.79 25.47
N GLU A 1070 10.12 -7.73 26.79
CA GLU A 1070 11.29 -7.08 27.40
C GLU A 1070 12.59 -7.81 27.06
N THR A 1071 12.59 -9.15 27.15
CA THR A 1071 13.70 -10.00 26.73
C THR A 1071 14.10 -9.73 25.28
N LEU A 1072 13.12 -9.70 24.37
CA LEU A 1072 13.39 -9.46 22.96
C LEU A 1072 13.86 -8.01 22.69
N MET A 1073 13.38 -7.05 23.48
CA MET A 1073 13.89 -5.67 23.48
C MET A 1073 15.36 -5.64 23.91
N ASP A 1074 15.73 -6.32 24.99
CA ASP A 1074 17.10 -6.40 25.50
C ASP A 1074 18.06 -7.04 24.49
N VAL A 1075 17.62 -8.11 23.82
CA VAL A 1075 18.39 -8.73 22.72
C VAL A 1075 18.69 -7.69 21.62
N CYS A 1076 17.70 -6.90 21.23
CA CYS A 1076 17.88 -5.88 20.20
C CYS A 1076 18.78 -4.72 20.66
N THR A 1077 18.60 -4.22 21.89
CA THR A 1077 19.37 -3.08 22.41
C THR A 1077 20.84 -3.44 22.65
N GLN A 1078 21.12 -4.61 23.21
CA GLN A 1078 22.49 -5.10 23.43
C GLN A 1078 23.23 -5.37 22.11
N PHE A 1079 22.54 -5.89 21.10
CA PHE A 1079 23.13 -6.07 19.77
C PHE A 1079 23.55 -4.72 19.16
N ASN A 1080 22.70 -3.70 19.29
CA ASN A 1080 22.97 -2.37 18.75
C ASN A 1080 24.11 -1.65 19.49
N SER A 1081 24.21 -1.79 20.82
CA SER A 1081 25.28 -1.15 21.61
C SER A 1081 26.66 -1.77 21.36
N LYS A 1082 26.74 -3.09 21.14
CA LYS A 1082 28.01 -3.72 20.73
C LYS A 1082 28.45 -3.28 19.34
N ARG A 1083 27.51 -3.10 18.41
CA ARG A 1083 27.79 -2.61 17.06
C ARG A 1083 28.31 -1.17 17.06
N SER A 1084 27.80 -0.31 17.94
CA SER A 1084 28.32 1.06 18.09
C SER A 1084 29.71 1.07 18.75
N ASN A 1085 29.96 0.21 19.73
CA ASN A 1085 31.27 0.15 20.41
C ASN A 1085 32.36 -0.55 19.57
N SER A 1086 31.99 -1.42 18.62
CA SER A 1086 32.94 -2.03 17.67
C SER A 1086 33.34 -1.10 16.51
N ALA A 1087 32.71 0.07 16.38
CA ALA A 1087 33.01 1.02 15.30
C ALA A 1087 34.26 1.90 15.58
N ASP A 1088 34.88 1.78 16.77
CA ASP A 1088 36.12 2.50 17.16
C ASP A 1088 37.39 1.62 17.16
N LYS A 1089 37.36 0.43 16.53
CA LYS A 1089 38.59 -0.31 16.21
C LYS A 1089 38.55 -0.81 14.78
N GLU A 1090 39.42 -0.22 13.96
CA GLU A 1090 39.81 -0.73 12.66
C GLU A 1090 40.05 -2.25 12.69
N GLN A 1091 39.73 -2.90 11.57
CA GLN A 1091 40.20 -4.23 11.14
C GLN A 1091 39.11 -5.30 10.94
N ILE A 1092 38.12 -5.05 10.06
CA ILE A 1092 37.52 -6.11 9.21
C ILE A 1092 37.24 -5.50 7.83
N ARG A 1093 38.28 -5.41 6.99
CA ARG A 1093 38.17 -4.94 5.59
C ARG A 1093 38.51 -6.04 4.56
N SER A 1094 38.52 -7.32 4.95
CA SER A 1094 38.87 -8.44 4.04
C SER A 1094 37.73 -9.38 3.65
N ASP A 1095 36.61 -9.47 4.39
CA ASP A 1095 35.73 -10.65 4.24
C ASP A 1095 34.41 -10.38 3.47
N VAL A 1096 34.23 -9.21 2.86
CA VAL A 1096 32.97 -8.86 2.16
C VAL A 1096 33.10 -8.80 0.64
N PHE A 1097 34.32 -8.91 0.08
CA PHE A 1097 34.54 -8.93 -1.38
C PHE A 1097 35.31 -10.18 -1.82
N GLY A 1098 34.64 -11.33 -1.81
CA GLY A 1098 35.25 -12.58 -2.25
C GLY A 1098 34.28 -13.74 -2.42
N SER A 1099 33.30 -13.63 -3.35
CA SER A 1099 32.80 -14.74 -4.18
C SER A 1099 31.47 -14.39 -4.88
N SER A 1100 31.58 -13.64 -5.97
CA SER A 1100 30.53 -13.63 -6.99
C SER A 1100 30.83 -14.77 -7.98
N ARG A 1101 30.32 -15.97 -7.71
CA ARG A 1101 30.17 -17.03 -8.72
C ARG A 1101 28.77 -17.61 -8.64
N ARG A 1102 28.12 -17.61 -9.81
CA ARG A 1102 26.77 -18.11 -10.11
C ARG A 1102 26.48 -19.44 -9.41
N VAL A 1103 25.47 -19.46 -8.54
CA VAL A 1103 24.81 -20.70 -8.11
C VAL A 1103 23.58 -20.88 -8.99
N ARG A 1104 23.69 -21.82 -9.93
CA ARG A 1104 22.53 -22.47 -10.56
C ARG A 1104 21.79 -23.24 -9.46
N CYS A 1105 20.46 -23.10 -9.43
CA CYS A 1105 19.60 -24.05 -8.73
C CYS A 1105 19.92 -25.47 -9.22
N ASN A 1106 20.41 -26.33 -8.31
CA ASN A 1106 20.14 -27.76 -8.27
C ASN A 1106 20.65 -28.33 -6.93
N SER A 1107 19.79 -29.15 -6.30
CA SER A 1107 20.06 -30.12 -5.23
C SER A 1107 20.94 -29.69 -4.05
N GLN A 1108 20.31 -29.24 -2.96
CA GLN A 1108 20.85 -29.39 -1.60
C GLN A 1108 19.89 -30.31 -0.82
N VAL A 1109 20.12 -31.61 -0.94
CA VAL A 1109 19.56 -32.65 -0.06
C VAL A 1109 20.68 -33.35 0.75
N ASP A 1110 21.97 -33.12 0.44
CA ASP A 1110 23.05 -33.97 0.96
C ASP A 1110 23.82 -33.42 2.17
N GLU A 1111 23.46 -32.27 2.75
CA GLU A 1111 24.16 -31.71 3.93
C GLU A 1111 23.48 -32.03 5.29
N LEU A 1112 22.40 -32.82 5.29
CA LEU A 1112 21.75 -33.31 6.52
C LEU A 1112 22.22 -34.71 6.95
N ASP A 1113 22.97 -35.43 6.12
CA ASP A 1113 23.42 -36.80 6.41
C ASP A 1113 24.76 -36.88 7.18
N ASP A 1114 25.63 -35.87 7.09
CA ASP A 1114 26.94 -35.90 7.76
C ASP A 1114 26.86 -35.65 9.28
N LEU A 1115 25.83 -34.94 9.76
CA LEU A 1115 25.58 -34.76 11.21
C LEU A 1115 24.93 -35.98 11.87
N ALA A 1116 24.34 -36.90 11.08
CA ALA A 1116 23.78 -38.16 11.59
C ALA A 1116 24.86 -39.25 11.77
N LEU A 1117 25.98 -39.16 11.04
CA LEU A 1117 27.10 -40.11 11.10
C LEU A 1117 28.03 -39.89 12.29
N GLU A 1118 28.24 -38.64 12.73
CA GLU A 1118 29.04 -38.36 13.94
C GLU A 1118 28.28 -38.69 15.24
N SER A 1119 26.95 -38.51 15.25
CA SER A 1119 26.11 -38.91 16.39
C SER A 1119 26.16 -40.43 16.60
N ARG A 1120 26.03 -41.24 15.53
CA ARG A 1120 26.10 -42.71 15.60
C ARG A 1120 27.46 -43.28 16.04
N ARG A 1121 28.58 -42.59 15.76
CA ARG A 1121 29.91 -43.00 16.24
C ARG A 1121 30.14 -42.71 17.73
N SER A 1122 29.46 -41.70 18.28
CA SER A 1122 29.55 -41.35 19.71
C SER A 1122 28.73 -42.28 20.61
N THR A 1123 27.58 -42.78 20.10
CA THR A 1123 26.70 -43.70 20.85
C THR A 1123 27.28 -45.12 20.92
N PHE A 1124 28.03 -45.55 19.89
CA PHE A 1124 28.63 -46.90 19.85
C PHE A 1124 29.85 -47.06 20.78
N LYS A 1125 30.53 -45.96 21.15
CA LYS A 1125 31.64 -45.97 22.12
C LYS A 1125 31.21 -45.86 23.58
N ARG A 1126 29.94 -45.49 23.85
CA ARG A 1126 29.39 -45.36 25.20
C ARG A 1126 28.71 -46.66 25.70
N ALA A 1127 28.28 -47.52 24.79
CA ALA A 1127 27.65 -48.81 25.10
C ALA A 1127 28.64 -49.95 25.45
N GLN A 1128 29.95 -49.77 25.29
CA GLN A 1128 30.96 -50.78 25.66
C GLN A 1128 31.62 -50.56 27.02
N THR A 1129 31.23 -49.51 27.76
CA THR A 1129 31.85 -49.16 29.05
C THR A 1129 30.93 -49.30 30.25
N GLU A 1130 29.64 -49.63 30.06
CA GLU A 1130 28.67 -49.83 31.16
C GLU A 1130 28.51 -51.30 31.59
N ASP A 1131 29.09 -52.27 30.88
CA ASP A 1131 29.09 -53.70 31.26
C ASP A 1131 30.20 -54.11 32.26
N LYS A 1132 30.78 -53.16 33.01
CA LYS A 1132 31.81 -53.45 34.02
C LYS A 1132 31.55 -52.93 35.43
N PHE A 1133 30.38 -52.37 35.72
CA PHE A 1133 30.00 -52.01 37.09
C PHE A 1133 28.49 -52.22 37.31
N ARG A 1134 28.09 -53.49 37.43
CA ARG A 1134 26.91 -53.95 38.19
C ARG A 1134 27.02 -55.45 38.46
N LEU A 1135 27.77 -55.75 39.52
CA LEU A 1135 27.34 -56.64 40.60
C LEU A 1135 26.62 -55.76 41.62
#